data_AF-A0A9P0HGQ1-F1
#
_entry.id   AF-A0A9P0HGQ1-F1
#
_cell.length_a   1.000
_cell.length_b   1.000
_cell.length_c   1.000
_cell.angle_alpha   90.00
_cell.angle_beta   90.00
_cell.angle_gamma   90.00
#
_symmetry.space_group_name_H-M   'P 1'
#
loop_
_entity.id
_entity.type
_entity.pdbx_description
1 polymer ?
#
loop_
_entity_poly.entity_id
_entity_poly.type
_entity_poly.pdbx_seq_one_letter_code
_entity_poly.pdbx_strand_id
1 'polypeptide(L)'
;MTDLSVSSGVFRSLQTLDVKRIANFSVKELRPVLPCLVRMSLISPVDVTKKCTENKKEILTVLSGIEMVNSIVALLSIDFHALEIEVKKEQQLRQKGGSVQSDGLLVQSIQNGLAMEFERSDPTRRLRLVLSEILYIASQVQEEQQQQRNILDTYVKHSDLFENIVYIPEICDVLNIALSELPALLSPVDIAETLLHMKYGPDIICWIVANSPDVFWEVCKSLVANSDKMEDENNGGRIRIEALTKLCRMCPSMALAVRSKCVELCRMPALAITLTLDPTIPVPGLDSSIRDAVAFVSSLLLGSDQQVRNWFSGFIRGRQKRNREANSSLQALRDELLNYLNTIVSESESLSESCVVQASSLLRLYCALRGIAGIKLQEEEISLLVKLVTSRPPATPAGVRFVSLGLCMLIACPSLITNHEANCIQWVQWLASEEAYLESSSGVTSSFGEMLLLMAIHFHSNQLSAIIELVCSTLGMKVPIRHNTMTRMKHVFTHDIFTEQVVTAHAVKVPVTLNLNANISGFLPVHCIHQLLKSRAFTKYKVPIKDWIYRQLCSSIPPLHPVLPALVEVYVNSILMPVGKFSIESTNQPIMEDEIRAIFSNSLIKKNHGNRDTKKSLTPQLLMLYYLLHYEDVRLSSAAQPTRHRVKAYSQEFLSELPIKYLLQQAQKDQASYSGIFSSLLRLLATHFPHLCLVDDWMERQSHSIGMLYAGGPDEKHLTLTEENIEHGLSMMTVCPSHTGQVLGNLLDLPPSDLWEFAPVIMKHFRQALDQSVPRYIQGNFIFSAENDNLNI
;
A
#
# COMPACT_ATOMS: atom_id res chain seq x y z
N MET A 1 8.13 26.31 47.41
CA MET A 1 8.00 24.99 46.77
C MET A 1 9.38 24.61 46.27
N THR A 2 9.92 23.49 46.75
CA THR A 2 11.22 22.96 46.30
C THR A 2 11.05 22.43 44.88
N ASP A 3 11.71 23.08 43.91
CA ASP A 3 11.80 22.57 42.54
C ASP A 3 12.82 21.43 42.51
N LEU A 4 12.36 20.22 42.13
CA LEU A 4 13.19 19.02 42.04
C LEU A 4 13.68 18.75 40.60
N SER A 5 13.41 19.66 39.66
CA SER A 5 13.81 19.46 38.27
C SER A 5 15.32 19.56 38.06
N VAL A 6 15.85 18.74 37.15
CA VAL A 6 17.26 18.77 36.74
C VAL A 6 17.38 19.52 35.43
N SER A 7 18.22 20.56 35.39
CA SER A 7 18.47 21.33 34.18
C SER A 7 19.25 20.51 33.14
N SER A 8 18.80 20.54 31.88
CA SER A 8 19.46 19.85 30.77
C SER A 8 20.89 20.36 30.51
N GLY A 9 21.13 21.64 30.80
CA GLY A 9 22.46 22.24 30.74
C GLY A 9 23.42 21.63 31.77
N VAL A 10 22.94 21.38 32.99
CA VAL A 10 23.73 20.76 34.06
C VAL A 10 24.06 19.31 33.71
N PHE A 11 23.07 18.53 33.30
CA PHE A 11 23.26 17.12 32.91
C PHE A 11 24.28 16.98 31.76
N ARG A 12 24.14 17.80 30.71
CA ARG A 12 25.08 17.79 29.58
C ARG A 12 26.50 18.19 29.99
N SER A 13 26.64 19.15 30.90
CA SER A 13 27.95 19.60 31.38
C SER A 13 28.65 18.51 32.20
N LEU A 14 27.91 17.71 32.96
CA LEU A 14 28.45 16.54 33.66
C LEU A 14 28.82 15.42 32.68
N GLN A 15 27.93 15.10 31.73
CA GLN A 15 28.18 14.06 30.73
C GLN A 15 29.43 14.36 29.87
N THR A 16 29.69 15.63 29.59
CA THR A 16 30.86 16.07 28.80
C THR A 16 32.06 16.51 29.64
N LEU A 17 31.92 16.47 30.98
CA LEU A 17 32.92 16.95 31.94
C LEU A 17 33.39 18.40 31.68
N ASP A 18 32.47 19.29 31.31
CA ASP A 18 32.72 20.72 31.08
C ASP A 18 32.70 21.53 32.39
N VAL A 19 33.83 21.52 33.09
CA VAL A 19 33.99 22.13 34.42
C VAL A 19 33.80 23.66 34.42
N LYS A 20 34.19 24.34 33.33
CA LYS A 20 34.03 25.79 33.20
C LYS A 20 32.57 26.21 33.20
N ARG A 21 31.73 25.41 32.54
CA ARG A 21 30.29 25.64 32.53
C ARG A 21 29.65 25.28 33.87
N ILE A 22 30.15 24.23 34.53
CA ILE A 22 29.70 23.82 35.87
C ILE A 22 29.90 24.94 36.89
N ALA A 23 31.04 25.65 36.84
CA ALA A 23 31.34 26.74 37.76
C ALA A 23 30.42 27.97 37.63
N ASN A 24 29.72 28.11 36.50
CA ASN A 24 28.81 29.24 36.25
C ASN A 24 27.36 28.97 36.66
N PHE A 25 27.02 27.73 37.04
CA PHE A 25 25.66 27.39 37.48
C PHE A 25 25.40 27.86 38.91
N SER A 26 24.14 28.15 39.20
CA SER A 26 23.72 28.52 40.55
C SER A 26 23.74 27.31 41.51
N VAL A 27 23.87 27.59 42.81
CA VAL A 27 23.84 26.54 43.86
C VAL A 27 22.54 25.70 43.79
N LYS A 28 21.42 26.30 43.36
CA LYS A 28 20.14 25.59 43.19
C LYS A 28 20.18 24.60 42.03
N GLU A 29 20.80 24.95 40.90
CA GLU A 29 20.95 24.08 39.74
C GLU A 29 21.96 22.96 39.97
N LEU A 30 22.97 23.19 40.80
CA LEU A 30 23.96 22.18 41.18
C LEU A 30 23.44 21.22 42.26
N ARG A 31 22.40 21.58 43.01
CA ARG A 31 21.87 20.78 44.12
C ARG A 31 21.59 19.31 43.77
N PRO A 32 20.97 18.98 42.62
CA PRO A 32 20.68 17.59 42.27
C PRO A 32 21.92 16.74 42.01
N VAL A 33 23.06 17.35 41.67
CA VAL A 33 24.28 16.67 41.20
C VAL A 33 25.46 16.78 42.17
N LEU A 34 25.23 17.36 43.35
CA LEU A 34 26.26 17.50 44.39
C LEU A 34 26.91 16.17 44.79
N PRO A 35 26.17 15.05 44.99
CA PRO A 35 26.79 13.77 45.35
C PRO A 35 27.88 13.34 44.37
N CYS A 36 27.62 13.45 43.06
CA CYS A 36 28.59 13.13 42.02
C CYS A 36 29.81 14.06 42.06
N LEU A 37 29.59 15.38 42.13
CA LEU A 37 30.67 16.37 42.17
C LEU A 37 31.60 16.20 43.39
N VAL A 38 31.02 15.92 44.56
CA VAL A 38 31.75 15.66 45.80
C VAL A 38 32.56 14.37 45.67
N ARG A 39 31.95 13.29 45.15
CA ARG A 39 32.63 12.01 44.91
C ARG A 39 33.81 12.16 43.94
N MET A 40 33.61 12.83 42.81
CA MET A 40 34.67 13.12 41.82
C MET A 40 35.83 13.94 42.42
N SER A 41 35.54 14.79 43.40
CA SER A 41 36.52 15.69 44.02
C SER A 41 37.27 15.05 45.20
N LEU A 42 36.68 14.08 45.89
CA LEU A 42 37.28 13.49 47.10
C LEU A 42 37.90 12.13 46.85
N ILE A 43 37.36 11.33 45.93
CA ILE A 43 37.93 10.03 45.58
C ILE A 43 39.24 10.22 44.77
N SER A 44 40.17 9.29 44.93
CA SER A 44 41.42 9.27 44.16
C SER A 44 41.10 9.16 42.66
N PRO A 45 41.52 10.12 41.82
CA PRO A 45 41.18 10.10 40.41
C PRO A 45 41.91 8.95 39.72
N VAL A 46 41.22 8.27 38.81
CA VAL A 46 41.80 7.23 37.95
C VAL A 46 42.74 7.86 36.89
N ASP A 47 42.51 9.13 36.55
CA ASP A 47 43.33 9.91 35.63
C ASP A 47 44.13 10.99 36.36
N VAL A 48 45.46 10.99 36.19
CA VAL A 48 46.41 11.92 36.84
C VAL A 48 46.87 13.03 35.89
N THR A 49 46.18 13.22 34.75
CA THR A 49 46.51 14.29 33.81
C THR A 49 46.42 15.68 34.45
N LYS A 50 47.27 16.63 33.98
CA LYS A 50 47.28 18.03 34.46
C LYS A 50 45.89 18.67 34.36
N LYS A 51 45.19 18.43 33.25
CA LYS A 51 43.81 18.89 33.03
C LYS A 51 42.84 18.36 34.09
N CYS A 52 42.94 17.09 34.47
CA CYS A 52 42.11 16.50 35.53
C CYS A 52 42.39 17.17 36.89
N THR A 53 43.66 17.42 37.21
CA THR A 53 44.03 18.09 38.49
C THR A 53 43.57 19.55 38.54
N GLU A 54 43.56 20.27 37.43
CA GLU A 54 43.04 21.64 37.33
C GLU A 54 41.51 21.66 37.45
N ASN A 55 40.83 20.80 36.69
CA ASN A 55 39.38 20.60 36.77
C ASN A 55 38.93 20.26 38.21
N LYS A 56 39.68 19.39 38.90
CA LYS A 56 39.41 19.02 40.30
C LYS A 56 39.50 20.22 41.25
N LYS A 57 40.48 21.12 41.05
CA LYS A 57 40.61 22.35 41.85
C LYS A 57 39.44 23.29 41.60
N GLU A 58 39.04 23.47 40.35
CA GLU A 58 37.88 24.31 40.00
C GLU A 58 36.58 23.77 40.63
N ILE A 59 36.33 22.45 40.57
CA ILE A 59 35.17 21.84 41.23
C ILE A 59 35.24 22.03 42.75
N LEU A 60 36.39 21.83 43.38
CA LEU A 60 36.56 22.06 44.83
C LEU A 60 36.29 23.51 45.24
N THR A 61 36.68 24.50 44.41
CA THR A 61 36.35 25.90 44.68
C THR A 61 34.84 26.15 44.66
N VAL A 62 34.12 25.55 43.71
CA VAL A 62 32.65 25.63 43.63
C VAL A 62 32.01 24.96 44.85
N LEU A 63 32.50 23.80 45.28
CA LEU A 63 31.96 23.04 46.41
C LEU A 63 32.23 23.70 47.77
N SER A 64 33.35 24.43 47.92
CA SER A 64 33.73 25.07 49.19
C SER A 64 32.72 26.10 49.72
N GLY A 65 31.88 26.66 48.84
CA GLY A 65 30.83 27.61 49.19
C GLY A 65 29.49 26.98 49.56
N ILE A 66 29.38 25.65 49.63
CA ILE A 66 28.10 24.94 49.80
C ILE A 66 28.11 24.12 51.11
N GLU A 67 27.33 24.54 52.10
CA GLU A 67 27.28 23.89 53.43
C GLU A 67 26.85 22.41 53.37
N MET A 68 25.93 22.07 52.46
CA MET A 68 25.43 20.71 52.25
C MET A 68 26.51 19.72 51.78
N VAL A 69 27.65 20.19 51.30
CA VAL A 69 28.76 19.30 50.92
C VAL A 69 29.29 18.55 52.14
N ASN A 70 29.28 19.17 53.33
CA ASN A 70 29.77 18.55 54.55
C ASN A 70 28.94 17.33 54.97
N SER A 71 27.61 17.36 54.77
CA SER A 71 26.76 16.18 55.05
C SER A 71 27.01 15.05 54.06
N ILE A 72 27.25 15.37 52.78
CA ILE A 72 27.62 14.40 51.73
C ILE A 72 29.00 13.79 52.02
N VAL A 73 29.98 14.58 52.46
CA VAL A 73 31.31 14.09 52.87
C VAL A 73 31.20 13.12 54.05
N ALA A 74 30.32 13.42 55.02
CA ALA A 74 30.07 12.53 56.15
C ALA A 74 29.49 11.18 55.71
N LEU A 75 28.65 11.15 54.67
CA LEU A 75 28.12 9.91 54.08
C LEU A 75 29.21 9.07 53.39
N LEU A 76 30.20 9.70 52.74
CA LEU A 76 31.34 8.99 52.12
C LEU A 76 32.31 8.38 53.15
N SER A 77 32.23 8.80 54.42
CA SER A 77 33.10 8.32 55.50
C SER A 77 32.58 7.06 56.21
N ILE A 78 31.47 6.49 55.73
CA ILE A 78 30.83 5.29 56.28
C ILE A 78 31.62 4.03 55.90
N ASP A 79 31.66 3.03 56.79
CA ASP A 79 32.17 1.69 56.47
C ASP A 79 31.18 0.92 55.59
N PHE A 80 31.36 1.05 54.26
CA PHE A 80 30.51 0.38 53.27
C PHE A 80 30.69 -1.13 53.25
N HIS A 81 31.82 -1.68 53.71
CA HIS A 81 32.02 -3.13 53.73
C HIS A 81 31.17 -3.80 54.82
N ALA A 82 31.16 -3.23 56.02
CA ALA A 82 30.27 -3.70 57.08
C ALA A 82 28.78 -3.57 56.68
N LEU A 83 28.43 -2.44 56.05
CA LEU A 83 27.09 -2.19 55.57
C LEU A 83 26.65 -3.17 54.46
N GLU A 84 27.53 -3.52 53.52
CA GLU A 84 27.24 -4.49 52.45
C GLU A 84 26.79 -5.84 53.03
N ILE A 85 27.48 -6.31 54.08
CA ILE A 85 27.14 -7.57 54.77
C ILE A 85 25.76 -7.45 55.45
N GLU A 86 25.46 -6.33 56.09
CA GLU A 86 24.16 -6.07 56.73
C GLU A 86 23.02 -6.05 55.71
N VAL A 87 23.19 -5.32 54.59
CA VAL A 87 22.20 -5.22 53.50
C VAL A 87 21.96 -6.58 52.86
N LYS A 88 23.01 -7.38 52.65
CA LYS A 88 22.88 -8.74 52.08
C LYS A 88 22.08 -9.66 52.99
N LYS A 89 22.28 -9.57 54.32
CA LYS A 89 21.48 -10.32 55.30
C LYS A 89 20.03 -9.87 55.30
N GLU A 90 19.78 -8.56 55.22
CA GLU A 90 18.44 -7.98 55.12
C GLU A 90 17.70 -8.47 53.87
N GLN A 91 18.34 -8.43 52.70
CA GLN A 91 17.78 -8.95 51.45
C GLN A 91 17.40 -10.44 51.56
N GLN A 92 18.29 -11.26 52.15
CA GLN A 92 18.02 -12.68 52.37
C GLN A 92 16.88 -12.93 53.36
N LEU A 93 16.75 -12.09 54.38
CA LEU A 93 15.67 -12.18 55.38
C LEU A 93 14.33 -11.87 54.73
N ARG A 94 14.25 -10.79 53.93
CA ARG A 94 13.02 -10.40 53.22
C ARG A 94 12.59 -11.43 52.17
N GLN A 95 13.54 -12.07 51.49
CA GLN A 95 13.25 -13.20 50.58
C GLN A 95 12.63 -14.44 51.26
N LYS A 96 12.87 -14.63 52.56
CA LYS A 96 12.42 -15.82 53.31
C LYS A 96 11.25 -15.57 54.26
N GLY A 97 11.10 -14.35 54.77
CA GLY A 97 10.21 -14.00 55.90
C GLY A 97 8.95 -13.20 55.56
N GLY A 98 8.79 -12.73 54.31
CA GLY A 98 7.63 -11.92 53.88
C GLY A 98 7.67 -10.45 54.33
N SER A 99 6.82 -9.63 53.71
CA SER A 99 6.71 -8.17 53.85
C SER A 99 6.16 -7.65 55.21
N VAL A 100 6.82 -7.93 56.35
CA VAL A 100 6.49 -7.26 57.63
C VAL A 100 7.49 -6.14 57.91
N GLN A 101 7.01 -4.90 58.02
CA GLN A 101 7.86 -3.69 58.18
C GLN A 101 8.64 -3.66 59.51
N SER A 102 8.17 -4.39 60.54
CA SER A 102 8.73 -4.37 61.90
C SER A 102 9.96 -5.26 62.14
N ASP A 103 10.34 -6.13 61.20
CA ASP A 103 11.39 -7.15 61.38
C ASP A 103 12.70 -6.83 60.62
N GLY A 104 12.92 -5.57 60.23
CA GLY A 104 14.14 -5.16 59.50
C GLY A 104 15.40 -5.21 60.37
N LEU A 105 16.43 -5.92 59.92
CA LEU A 105 17.76 -5.99 60.54
C LEU A 105 18.45 -4.62 60.54
N LEU A 106 18.22 -3.82 59.48
CA LEU A 106 18.81 -2.48 59.30
C LEU A 106 18.21 -1.43 60.24
N VAL A 107 16.94 -1.62 60.66
CA VAL A 107 16.20 -0.66 61.50
C VAL A 107 15.49 -1.43 62.60
N GLN A 108 16.17 -1.56 63.73
CA GLN A 108 15.60 -2.15 64.94
C GLN A 108 14.86 -1.07 65.75
N SER A 109 13.65 -1.41 66.21
CA SER A 109 12.80 -0.68 67.16
C SER A 109 12.57 0.81 66.85
N ILE A 110 11.71 1.10 65.86
CA ILE A 110 11.23 2.45 65.55
C ILE A 110 10.22 2.87 66.62
N GLN A 111 10.52 3.90 67.42
CA GLN A 111 9.62 4.38 68.48
C GLN A 111 8.75 5.56 68.03
N ASN A 112 9.28 6.39 67.12
CA ASN A 112 8.58 7.52 66.50
C ASN A 112 8.71 7.35 64.98
N GLY A 113 7.64 7.55 64.19
CA GLY A 113 7.60 7.21 62.76
C GLY A 113 8.84 7.60 61.92
N LEU A 114 9.07 6.89 60.81
CA LEU A 114 10.32 6.91 60.03
C LEU A 114 10.86 8.30 59.69
N ALA A 115 9.98 9.26 59.38
CA ALA A 115 10.34 10.64 59.06
C ALA A 115 11.00 11.38 60.24
N MET A 116 10.49 11.20 61.46
CA MET A 116 11.03 11.85 62.67
C MET A 116 12.36 11.24 63.10
N GLU A 117 12.51 9.92 62.91
CA GLU A 117 13.79 9.25 63.14
C GLU A 117 14.83 9.67 62.12
N PHE A 118 14.47 9.82 60.84
CA PHE A 118 15.39 10.31 59.80
C PHE A 118 15.97 11.69 60.13
N GLU A 119 15.13 12.63 60.58
CA GLU A 119 15.54 13.99 60.94
C GLU A 119 16.58 14.01 62.07
N ARG A 120 16.40 13.18 63.10
CA ARG A 120 17.25 13.12 64.31
C ARG A 120 18.47 12.21 64.18
N SER A 121 18.56 11.45 63.10
CA SER A 121 19.60 10.42 62.89
C SER A 121 20.91 10.99 62.37
N ASP A 122 22.02 10.30 62.68
CA ASP A 122 23.32 10.52 62.07
C ASP A 122 23.36 9.99 60.61
N PRO A 123 24.35 10.38 59.79
CA PRO A 123 24.44 9.98 58.38
C PRO A 123 24.38 8.46 58.16
N THR A 124 24.97 7.66 59.05
CA THR A 124 24.97 6.19 58.97
C THR A 124 23.58 5.62 59.18
N ARG A 125 22.85 6.09 60.20
CA ARG A 125 21.49 5.65 60.49
C ARG A 125 20.50 6.13 59.42
N ARG A 126 20.67 7.34 58.89
CA ARG A 126 19.89 7.85 57.74
C ARG A 126 20.04 6.94 56.52
N LEU A 127 21.26 6.50 56.22
CA LEU A 127 21.53 5.58 55.13
C LEU A 127 20.83 4.23 55.33
N ARG A 128 20.91 3.65 56.54
CA ARG A 128 20.20 2.41 56.87
C ARG A 128 18.68 2.54 56.74
N LEU A 129 18.10 3.65 57.20
CA LEU A 129 16.65 3.92 57.10
C LEU A 129 16.17 4.02 55.64
N VAL A 130 16.93 4.70 54.77
CA VAL A 130 16.59 4.80 53.34
C VAL A 130 16.68 3.43 52.66
N LEU A 131 17.75 2.67 52.91
CA LEU A 131 17.91 1.34 52.33
C LEU A 131 16.87 0.34 52.82
N SER A 132 16.52 0.35 54.12
CA SER A 132 15.48 -0.55 54.63
C SER A 132 14.12 -0.31 54.00
N GLU A 133 13.77 0.96 53.79
CA GLU A 133 12.48 1.33 53.22
C GLU A 133 12.39 0.99 51.72
N ILE A 134 13.47 1.25 50.97
CA ILE A 134 13.56 0.85 49.55
C ILE A 134 13.46 -0.67 49.41
N LEU A 135 14.20 -1.44 50.23
CA LEU A 135 14.18 -2.90 50.18
C LEU A 135 12.82 -3.47 50.62
N TYR A 136 12.14 -2.81 51.55
CA TYR A 136 10.78 -3.16 51.96
C TYR A 136 9.80 -3.00 50.79
N ILE A 137 9.82 -1.85 50.12
CA ILE A 137 8.95 -1.60 48.96
C ILE A 137 9.30 -2.52 47.79
N ALA A 138 10.59 -2.76 47.54
CA ALA A 138 11.02 -3.73 46.52
C ALA A 138 10.47 -5.13 46.79
N SER A 139 10.48 -5.58 48.06
CA SER A 139 9.89 -6.86 48.49
C SER A 139 8.38 -6.89 48.25
N GLN A 140 7.66 -5.82 48.58
CA GLN A 140 6.22 -5.71 48.33
C GLN A 140 5.89 -5.82 46.84
N VAL A 141 6.63 -5.11 45.99
CA VAL A 141 6.45 -5.12 44.54
C VAL A 141 6.70 -6.53 43.98
N GLN A 142 7.74 -7.22 44.45
CA GLN A 142 8.04 -8.59 44.03
C GLN A 142 6.95 -9.59 44.46
N GLU A 143 6.43 -9.48 45.69
CA GLU A 143 5.32 -10.31 46.17
C GLU A 143 4.04 -10.09 45.34
N GLU A 144 3.73 -8.84 45.00
CA GLU A 144 2.56 -8.49 44.19
C GLU A 144 2.65 -9.00 42.75
N GLN A 145 3.84 -8.93 42.14
CA GLN A 145 4.09 -9.48 40.81
C GLN A 145 3.94 -11.01 40.77
N GLN A 146 4.35 -11.72 41.82
CA GLN A 146 4.23 -13.18 41.91
C GLN A 146 2.80 -13.67 42.16
N GLN A 147 2.00 -12.91 42.92
CA GLN A 147 0.66 -13.34 43.33
C GLN A 147 -0.46 -13.02 42.32
N GLN A 148 -0.19 -12.35 41.19
CA GLN A 148 -1.20 -11.93 40.20
C GLN A 148 -2.46 -11.29 40.81
N ARG A 149 -2.33 -10.61 41.97
CA ARG A 149 -3.46 -9.91 42.60
C ARG A 149 -3.86 -8.72 41.72
N ASN A 150 -5.17 -8.50 41.56
CA ASN A 150 -5.71 -7.38 40.79
C ASN A 150 -5.08 -6.06 41.25
N ILE A 151 -4.48 -5.34 40.30
CA ILE A 151 -3.87 -3.99 40.41
C ILE A 151 -4.96 -2.93 40.62
N LEU A 152 -5.79 -3.09 41.66
CA LEU A 152 -6.83 -2.13 42.05
C LEU A 152 -6.50 -1.45 43.38
N ASP A 153 -5.58 -2.02 44.17
CA ASP A 153 -4.98 -1.35 45.32
C ASP A 153 -3.87 -0.42 44.83
N THR A 154 -3.83 0.79 45.39
CA THR A 154 -3.01 1.95 45.00
C THR A 154 -1.61 1.55 44.47
N TYR A 155 -1.37 1.79 43.17
CA TYR A 155 -0.07 1.51 42.52
C TYR A 155 1.09 2.20 43.25
N VAL A 156 0.83 3.40 43.79
CA VAL A 156 1.75 4.13 44.66
C VAL A 156 1.64 3.56 46.08
N LYS A 157 2.76 3.07 46.61
CA LYS A 157 2.89 2.57 47.98
C LYS A 157 3.07 3.73 48.94
N HIS A 158 2.50 3.56 50.13
CA HIS A 158 2.63 4.53 51.21
C HIS A 158 4.01 4.41 51.84
N SER A 159 4.69 5.54 52.03
CA SER A 159 5.96 5.60 52.76
C SER A 159 6.08 6.94 53.47
N ASP A 160 6.13 6.90 54.80
CA ASP A 160 6.26 8.08 55.65
C ASP A 160 7.48 8.95 55.29
N LEU A 161 8.57 8.31 54.86
CA LEU A 161 9.82 9.00 54.53
C LEU A 161 9.75 9.66 53.14
N PHE A 162 9.30 8.92 52.13
CA PHE A 162 9.34 9.36 50.74
C PHE A 162 8.12 10.18 50.28
N GLU A 163 7.12 10.35 51.13
CA GLU A 163 5.98 11.26 50.86
C GLU A 163 6.27 12.71 51.24
N ASN A 164 7.31 12.94 52.03
CA ASN A 164 7.69 14.25 52.53
C ASN A 164 8.72 14.91 51.59
N ILE A 165 8.26 15.91 50.82
CA ILE A 165 9.08 16.60 49.80
C ILE A 165 10.36 17.24 50.36
N VAL A 166 10.36 17.61 51.64
CA VAL A 166 11.50 18.27 52.32
C VAL A 166 12.70 17.33 52.44
N TYR A 167 12.46 16.02 52.64
CA TYR A 167 13.53 15.03 52.82
C TYR A 167 14.06 14.49 51.49
N ILE A 168 13.33 14.67 50.38
CA ILE A 168 13.71 14.11 49.06
C ILE A 168 15.14 14.48 48.64
N PRO A 169 15.61 15.74 48.76
CA PRO A 169 16.98 16.06 48.40
C PRO A 169 18.04 15.28 49.19
N GLU A 170 17.85 15.11 50.51
CA GLU A 170 18.77 14.35 51.36
C GLU A 170 18.68 12.84 51.09
N ILE A 171 17.48 12.32 50.85
CA ILE A 171 17.25 10.93 50.44
C ILE A 171 17.97 10.65 49.12
N CYS A 172 17.92 11.57 48.16
CA CYS A 172 18.64 11.43 46.89
C CYS A 172 20.16 11.43 47.11
N ASP A 173 20.69 12.26 48.02
CA ASP A 173 22.13 12.25 48.32
C ASP A 173 22.58 10.89 48.87
N VAL A 174 21.83 10.37 49.85
CA VAL A 174 22.05 9.07 50.46
C VAL A 174 21.97 7.94 49.41
N LEU A 175 20.92 7.95 48.58
CA LEU A 175 20.69 6.91 47.59
C LEU A 175 21.75 6.90 46.48
N ASN A 176 22.21 8.07 46.03
CA ASN A 176 23.27 8.18 45.04
C ASN A 176 24.61 7.65 45.57
N ILE A 177 24.94 7.92 46.84
CA ILE A 177 26.14 7.36 47.46
C ILE A 177 26.01 5.85 47.62
N ALA A 178 24.86 5.36 48.11
CA ALA A 178 24.63 3.93 48.26
C ALA A 178 24.72 3.17 46.92
N LEU A 179 24.15 3.69 45.84
CA LEU A 179 24.23 3.10 44.50
C LEU A 179 25.66 3.02 43.97
N SER A 180 26.50 3.99 44.34
CA SER A 180 27.86 4.10 43.81
C SER A 180 28.92 3.38 44.68
N GLU A 181 28.63 3.15 45.96
CA GLU A 181 29.49 2.37 46.88
C GLU A 181 29.04 0.90 47.05
N LEU A 182 27.79 0.55 46.75
CA LEU A 182 27.25 -0.82 46.81
C LEU A 182 26.79 -1.38 45.45
N PRO A 183 27.62 -1.31 44.38
CA PRO A 183 27.20 -1.73 43.03
C PRO A 183 26.90 -3.22 42.90
N ALA A 184 27.42 -4.07 43.80
CA ALA A 184 27.17 -5.51 43.79
C ALA A 184 25.78 -5.89 44.33
N LEU A 185 25.12 -4.98 45.07
CA LEU A 185 23.83 -5.22 45.73
C LEU A 185 22.69 -4.38 45.15
N LEU A 186 22.99 -3.19 44.64
CA LEU A 186 22.00 -2.24 44.15
C LEU A 186 22.25 -1.96 42.67
N SER A 187 21.26 -2.28 41.83
CA SER A 187 21.25 -1.89 40.43
C SER A 187 20.43 -0.61 40.25
N PRO A 188 20.95 0.41 39.54
CA PRO A 188 20.18 1.61 39.20
C PRO A 188 18.86 1.30 38.49
N VAL A 189 18.83 0.21 37.71
CA VAL A 189 17.65 -0.26 36.98
C VAL A 189 16.58 -0.79 37.94
N ASP A 190 16.95 -1.67 38.85
CA ASP A 190 16.00 -2.29 39.80
C ASP A 190 15.46 -1.25 40.80
N ILE A 191 16.32 -0.32 41.21
CA ILE A 191 15.93 0.81 42.04
C ILE A 191 14.96 1.73 41.28
N ALA A 192 15.22 2.02 40.00
CA ALA A 192 14.30 2.84 39.21
C ALA A 192 12.89 2.22 39.10
N GLU A 193 12.77 0.91 38.88
CA GLU A 193 11.46 0.23 38.88
C GLU A 193 10.77 0.31 40.25
N THR A 194 11.52 0.12 41.33
CA THR A 194 10.99 0.24 42.70
C THR A 194 10.47 1.66 42.97
N LEU A 195 11.22 2.68 42.55
CA LEU A 195 10.87 4.09 42.74
C LEU A 195 9.60 4.51 41.99
N LEU A 196 9.23 3.85 40.89
CA LEU A 196 7.96 4.15 40.19
C LEU A 196 6.73 3.99 41.09
N HIS A 197 6.83 3.18 42.14
CA HIS A 197 5.77 2.96 43.11
C HIS A 197 5.72 4.05 44.20
N MET A 198 6.49 5.13 44.07
CA MET A 198 6.59 6.19 45.07
C MET A 198 6.11 7.53 44.51
N LYS A 199 5.53 8.38 45.37
CA LYS A 199 4.91 9.65 44.96
C LYS A 199 5.83 10.59 44.17
N TYR A 200 7.08 10.75 44.60
CA TYR A 200 8.10 11.55 43.91
C TYR A 200 9.13 10.70 43.14
N GLY A 201 8.79 9.44 42.86
CA GLY A 201 9.64 8.49 42.14
C GLY A 201 10.26 9.04 40.86
N PRO A 202 9.47 9.63 39.93
CA PRO A 202 9.99 10.23 38.70
C PRO A 202 11.09 11.27 38.91
N ASP A 203 10.98 12.10 39.96
CA ASP A 203 11.96 13.13 40.28
C ASP A 203 13.24 12.51 40.87
N ILE A 204 13.10 11.55 41.78
CA ILE A 204 14.23 10.82 42.37
C ILE A 204 15.01 10.05 41.30
N ILE A 205 14.34 9.41 40.35
CA ILE A 205 14.98 8.71 39.22
C ILE A 205 15.81 9.70 38.39
N CYS A 206 15.31 10.91 38.15
CA CYS A 206 16.07 11.93 37.44
C CYS A 206 17.34 12.33 38.21
N TRP A 207 17.27 12.45 39.54
CA TRP A 207 18.45 12.74 40.36
C TRP A 207 19.47 11.59 40.34
N ILE A 208 19.01 10.34 40.38
CA ILE A 208 19.90 9.18 40.28
C ILE A 208 20.67 9.20 38.97
N VAL A 209 19.94 9.33 37.86
CA VAL A 209 20.54 9.35 36.52
C VAL A 209 21.42 10.59 36.33
N ALA A 210 21.06 11.74 36.93
CA ALA A 210 21.87 12.95 36.86
C ALA A 210 23.24 12.81 37.53
N ASN A 211 23.33 12.02 38.60
CA ASN A 211 24.60 11.75 39.29
C ASN A 211 25.43 10.64 38.63
N SER A 212 24.82 9.83 37.77
CA SER A 212 25.50 8.77 37.00
C SER A 212 25.05 8.82 35.53
N PRO A 213 25.57 9.77 34.72
CA PRO A 213 25.11 9.94 33.34
C PRO A 213 25.25 8.70 32.45
N ASP A 214 26.20 7.81 32.76
CA ASP A 214 26.47 6.58 32.01
C ASP A 214 25.29 5.59 32.03
N VAL A 215 24.49 5.57 33.10
CA VAL A 215 23.36 4.63 33.25
C VAL A 215 22.08 5.14 32.57
N PHE A 216 22.07 6.36 32.02
CA PHE A 216 20.89 6.98 31.41
C PHE A 216 20.20 6.04 30.41
N TRP A 217 20.98 5.52 29.45
CA TRP A 217 20.42 4.67 28.40
C TRP A 217 19.91 3.34 28.93
N GLU A 218 20.62 2.75 29.91
CA GLU A 218 20.24 1.48 30.51
C GLU A 218 18.92 1.60 31.29
N VAL A 219 18.78 2.64 32.11
CA VAL A 219 17.56 2.94 32.85
C VAL A 219 16.39 3.20 31.89
N CYS A 220 16.56 4.08 30.89
CA CYS A 220 15.51 4.33 29.91
C CYS A 220 15.11 3.06 29.15
N LYS A 221 16.09 2.25 28.72
CA LYS A 221 15.84 1.00 27.99
C LYS A 221 15.06 0.01 28.87
N SER A 222 15.42 -0.13 30.14
CA SER A 222 14.74 -1.04 31.05
C SER A 222 13.30 -0.59 31.33
N LEU A 223 13.10 0.69 31.61
CA LEU A 223 11.75 1.23 31.85
C LEU A 223 10.82 0.97 30.64
N VAL A 224 11.30 1.17 29.42
CA VAL A 224 10.52 0.84 28.21
C VAL A 224 10.34 -0.69 28.05
N ALA A 225 11.37 -1.48 28.36
CA ALA A 225 11.34 -2.93 28.21
C ALA A 225 10.51 -3.66 29.28
N ASN A 226 10.23 -3.02 30.42
CA ASN A 226 9.42 -3.56 31.50
C ASN A 226 7.96 -3.08 31.46
N SER A 227 7.60 -2.21 30.51
CA SER A 227 6.21 -1.76 30.41
C SER A 227 5.29 -2.87 29.89
N ASP A 228 4.15 -3.09 30.54
CA ASP A 228 3.15 -4.06 30.09
C ASP A 228 2.36 -3.55 28.87
N LYS A 229 1.87 -4.49 28.05
CA LYS A 229 1.08 -4.16 26.84
C LYS A 229 -0.22 -3.39 27.13
N MET A 230 -0.73 -3.47 28.36
CA MET A 230 -1.96 -2.81 28.81
C MET A 230 -1.70 -1.61 29.73
N GLU A 231 -0.44 -1.27 30.01
CA GLU A 231 -0.08 -0.43 31.14
C GLU A 231 -0.38 1.06 30.94
N ASP A 232 -0.49 1.51 29.70
CA ASP A 232 -0.92 2.89 29.36
C ASP A 232 -2.25 3.26 30.04
N GLU A 233 -3.07 2.28 30.43
CA GLU A 233 -4.36 2.44 31.10
C GLU A 233 -4.25 2.57 32.63
N ASN A 234 -3.16 2.10 33.24
CA ASN A 234 -2.97 2.06 34.69
C ASN A 234 -2.23 3.30 35.21
N ASN A 235 -2.41 3.64 36.49
CA ASN A 235 -1.64 4.71 37.15
C ASN A 235 -0.13 4.48 37.03
N GLY A 236 0.32 3.22 37.02
CA GLY A 236 1.73 2.86 36.82
C GLY A 236 2.30 3.27 35.47
N GLY A 237 1.56 3.03 34.39
CA GLY A 237 1.99 3.47 33.06
C GLY A 237 2.09 5.00 32.97
N ARG A 238 1.18 5.75 33.62
CA ARG A 238 1.26 7.22 33.67
C ARG A 238 2.52 7.71 34.36
N ILE A 239 2.84 7.15 35.54
CA ILE A 239 4.04 7.51 36.31
C ILE A 239 5.30 7.13 35.53
N ARG A 240 5.33 5.98 34.86
CA ARG A 240 6.46 5.56 34.02
C ARG A 240 6.64 6.49 32.82
N ILE A 241 5.56 6.89 32.14
CA ILE A 241 5.60 7.89 31.07
C ILE A 241 6.14 9.21 31.59
N GLU A 242 5.70 9.66 32.77
CA GLU A 242 6.17 10.89 33.40
C GLU A 242 7.68 10.83 33.69
N ALA A 243 8.17 9.73 34.29
CA ALA A 243 9.59 9.53 34.57
C ALA A 243 10.44 9.56 33.30
N LEU A 244 10.04 8.82 32.26
CA LEU A 244 10.74 8.79 30.97
C LEU A 244 10.70 10.16 30.27
N THR A 245 9.60 10.90 30.39
CA THR A 245 9.49 12.26 29.85
C THR A 245 10.44 13.22 30.56
N LYS A 246 10.49 13.19 31.90
CA LYS A 246 11.45 14.00 32.69
C LYS A 246 12.90 13.66 32.35
N LEU A 247 13.25 12.37 32.22
CA LEU A 247 14.57 11.93 31.76
C LEU A 247 14.91 12.45 30.35
N CYS A 248 13.96 12.36 29.41
CA CYS A 248 14.17 12.88 28.05
C CYS A 248 14.31 14.40 28.01
N ARG A 249 13.63 15.15 28.89
CA ARG A 249 13.83 16.61 29.04
C ARG A 249 15.18 16.96 29.65
N MET A 250 15.69 16.13 30.56
CA MET A 250 17.03 16.26 31.11
C MET A 250 18.11 15.97 30.04
N CYS A 251 17.89 15.00 29.16
CA CYS A 251 18.78 14.69 28.03
C CYS A 251 18.04 14.69 26.67
N PRO A 252 17.74 15.86 26.07
CA PRO A 252 16.96 15.95 24.83
C PRO A 252 17.62 15.23 23.65
N SER A 253 18.95 15.14 23.64
CA SER A 253 19.71 14.47 22.57
C SER A 253 19.40 12.97 22.42
N MET A 254 18.96 12.32 23.50
CA MET A 254 18.65 10.89 23.53
C MET A 254 17.15 10.60 23.40
N ALA A 255 16.29 11.63 23.41
CA ALA A 255 14.85 11.44 23.41
C ALA A 255 14.33 10.72 22.14
N LEU A 256 14.93 11.01 20.98
CA LEU A 256 14.61 10.31 19.73
C LEU A 256 15.04 8.83 19.75
N ALA A 257 16.14 8.51 20.45
CA ALA A 257 16.58 7.12 20.64
C ALA A 257 15.60 6.36 21.55
N VAL A 258 15.10 6.99 22.62
CA VAL A 258 14.05 6.43 23.48
C VAL A 258 12.75 6.24 22.69
N ARG A 259 12.34 7.23 21.88
CA ARG A 259 11.18 7.09 20.98
C ARG A 259 11.34 5.91 20.01
N SER A 260 12.52 5.77 19.39
CA SER A 260 12.81 4.63 18.53
C SER A 260 12.70 3.30 19.28
N LYS A 261 13.12 3.27 20.55
CA LYS A 261 13.04 2.06 21.38
C LYS A 261 11.60 1.66 21.69
N CYS A 262 10.71 2.62 21.91
CA CYS A 262 9.26 2.37 22.06
C CYS A 262 8.68 1.67 20.82
N VAL A 263 9.06 2.13 19.62
CA VAL A 263 8.61 1.54 18.35
C VAL A 263 9.19 0.14 18.16
N GLU A 264 10.50 -0.02 18.37
CA GLU A 264 11.21 -1.31 18.26
C GLU A 264 10.56 -2.38 19.16
N LEU A 265 10.25 -2.04 20.41
CA LEU A 265 9.63 -2.96 21.36
C LEU A 265 8.10 -3.02 21.25
N CYS A 266 7.48 -2.17 20.42
CA CYS A 266 6.03 -1.99 20.33
C CYS A 266 5.39 -1.79 21.72
N ARG A 267 5.93 -0.84 22.49
CA ARG A 267 5.56 -0.54 23.88
C ARG A 267 5.44 0.96 24.10
N MET A 268 4.59 1.37 25.04
CA MET A 268 4.36 2.76 25.43
C MET A 268 4.06 3.73 24.25
N PRO A 269 3.01 3.49 23.45
CA PRO A 269 2.64 4.37 22.34
C PRO A 269 2.30 5.80 22.81
N ALA A 270 1.74 5.96 24.01
CA ALA A 270 1.50 7.27 24.61
C ALA A 270 2.80 8.08 24.85
N LEU A 271 3.89 7.42 25.28
CA LEU A 271 5.19 8.07 25.43
C LEU A 271 5.75 8.48 24.07
N ALA A 272 5.69 7.60 23.06
CA ALA A 272 6.19 7.90 21.73
C ALA A 272 5.52 9.16 21.12
N ILE A 273 4.21 9.34 21.35
CA ILE A 273 3.49 10.56 20.98
C ILE A 273 3.98 11.74 21.81
N THR A 274 4.04 11.62 23.14
CA THR A 274 4.45 12.70 24.04
C THR A 274 5.84 13.24 23.68
N LEU A 275 6.81 12.36 23.40
CA LEU A 275 8.16 12.74 22.97
C LEU A 275 8.19 13.37 21.56
N THR A 276 7.21 13.05 20.71
CA THR A 276 7.12 13.66 19.37
C THR A 276 6.52 15.05 19.42
N LEU A 277 5.65 15.32 20.41
CA LEU A 277 4.99 16.61 20.61
C LEU A 277 5.76 17.56 21.54
N ASP A 278 6.81 17.08 22.22
CA ASP A 278 7.53 17.91 23.18
C ASP A 278 8.42 18.95 22.45
N PRO A 279 8.16 20.26 22.60
CA PRO A 279 8.90 21.31 21.90
C PRO A 279 10.36 21.45 22.38
N THR A 280 10.71 20.86 23.52
CA THR A 280 12.07 20.92 24.07
C THR A 280 13.04 19.95 23.39
N ILE A 281 12.53 19.00 22.60
CA ILE A 281 13.33 18.00 21.90
C ILE A 281 13.70 18.52 20.51
N PRO A 282 14.99 18.81 20.23
CA PRO A 282 15.41 19.30 18.93
C PRO A 282 15.35 18.18 17.88
N VAL A 283 14.60 18.39 16.79
CA VAL A 283 14.58 17.50 15.63
C VAL A 283 15.58 18.02 14.58
N PRO A 284 16.61 17.24 14.20
CA PRO A 284 17.59 17.68 13.20
C PRO A 284 16.95 17.97 11.84
N GLY A 285 17.17 19.17 11.30
CA GLY A 285 16.81 19.52 9.91
C GLY A 285 15.37 19.99 9.66
N LEU A 286 14.54 20.16 10.70
CA LEU A 286 13.18 20.67 10.60
C LEU A 286 13.04 21.97 11.42
N ASP A 287 12.45 23.01 10.82
CA ASP A 287 12.02 24.20 11.58
C ASP A 287 11.07 23.76 12.70
N SER A 288 11.30 24.31 13.89
CA SER A 288 10.87 23.84 15.21
C SER A 288 9.37 23.86 15.51
N SER A 289 8.48 23.91 14.51
CA SER A 289 7.05 24.01 14.76
C SER A 289 6.24 22.78 14.33
N ILE A 290 6.29 22.29 13.08
CA ILE A 290 5.26 21.31 12.65
C ILE A 290 5.68 20.33 11.53
N ARG A 291 6.65 19.45 11.75
CA ARG A 291 7.07 18.54 10.67
C ARG A 291 7.35 17.08 11.09
N ASP A 292 7.64 16.82 12.36
CA ASP A 292 7.97 15.45 12.79
C ASP A 292 6.71 14.61 13.09
N ALA A 293 5.65 15.19 13.67
CA ALA A 293 4.44 14.44 14.03
C ALA A 293 3.76 13.76 12.83
N VAL A 294 3.56 14.49 11.72
CA VAL A 294 2.93 13.94 10.51
C VAL A 294 3.80 12.85 9.88
N ALA A 295 5.11 13.07 9.79
CA ALA A 295 6.06 12.12 9.22
C ALA A 295 6.16 10.85 10.09
N PHE A 296 6.33 11.03 11.40
CA PHE A 296 6.43 9.95 12.37
C PHE A 296 5.17 9.08 12.39
N VAL A 297 3.98 9.67 12.57
CA VAL A 297 2.73 8.90 12.62
C VAL A 297 2.42 8.24 11.27
N SER A 298 2.71 8.93 10.15
CA SER A 298 2.61 8.32 8.83
C SER A 298 3.54 7.12 8.69
N SER A 299 4.77 7.18 9.22
CA SER A 299 5.71 6.06 9.19
C SER A 299 5.22 4.86 10.02
N LEU A 300 4.53 5.09 11.14
CA LEU A 300 3.97 4.03 11.98
C LEU A 300 2.80 3.31 11.31
N LEU A 301 1.96 4.03 10.55
CA LEU A 301 0.75 3.50 9.95
C LEU A 301 0.94 2.99 8.51
N LEU A 302 1.83 3.63 7.75
CA LEU A 302 2.10 3.32 6.33
C LEU A 302 3.44 2.60 6.13
N GLY A 303 4.25 2.46 7.17
CA GLY A 303 5.48 1.66 7.15
C GLY A 303 5.20 0.18 6.85
N SER A 304 6.21 -0.58 6.45
CA SER A 304 6.07 -1.98 6.03
C SER A 304 5.72 -2.95 7.17
N ASP A 305 6.13 -2.64 8.40
CA ASP A 305 6.00 -3.51 9.57
C ASP A 305 4.55 -3.62 10.07
N GLN A 306 3.97 -4.82 9.94
CA GLN A 306 2.61 -5.11 10.39
C GLN A 306 2.45 -5.07 11.92
N GLN A 307 3.49 -5.44 12.68
CA GLN A 307 3.45 -5.45 14.15
C GLN A 307 3.33 -4.03 14.68
N VAL A 308 4.16 -3.11 14.18
CA VAL A 308 4.12 -1.68 14.54
C VAL A 308 2.78 -1.06 14.17
N ARG A 309 2.29 -1.32 12.95
CA ARG A 309 0.96 -0.84 12.50
C ARG A 309 -0.16 -1.31 13.41
N ASN A 310 -0.16 -2.59 13.79
CA ASN A 310 -1.20 -3.18 14.65
C ASN A 310 -1.13 -2.64 16.08
N TRP A 311 0.08 -2.50 16.63
CA TRP A 311 0.32 -1.93 17.95
C TRP A 311 -0.24 -0.50 18.06
N PHE A 312 0.15 0.38 17.14
CA PHE A 312 -0.29 1.77 17.17
C PHE A 312 -1.78 1.92 16.85
N SER A 313 -2.30 1.13 15.91
CA SER A 313 -3.74 1.08 15.62
C SER A 313 -4.56 0.58 16.82
N GLY A 314 -4.04 -0.41 17.56
CA GLY A 314 -4.64 -0.93 18.78
C GLY A 314 -4.76 0.15 19.86
N PHE A 315 -3.71 0.94 20.05
CA PHE A 315 -3.70 2.10 20.96
C PHE A 315 -4.81 3.12 20.62
N ILE A 316 -4.90 3.55 19.35
CA ILE A 316 -5.91 4.53 18.92
C ILE A 316 -7.33 4.00 19.17
N ARG A 317 -7.61 2.73 18.81
CA ARG A 317 -8.93 2.11 19.00
C ARG A 317 -9.30 1.94 20.47
N GLY A 318 -8.32 1.60 21.31
CA GLY A 318 -8.50 1.43 22.74
C GLY A 318 -8.92 2.72 23.42
N ARG A 319 -8.13 3.79 23.21
CA ARG A 319 -8.35 5.11 23.84
C ARG A 319 -9.66 5.77 23.40
N GLN A 320 -10.03 5.66 22.13
CA GLN A 320 -11.23 6.30 21.61
C GLN A 320 -12.54 5.75 22.19
N LYS A 321 -12.59 4.50 22.66
CA LYS A 321 -13.80 3.92 23.28
C LYS A 321 -14.07 4.46 24.68
N ARG A 322 -13.05 4.98 25.35
CA ARG A 322 -13.10 5.43 26.75
C ARG A 322 -13.13 6.97 26.77
N ASN A 323 -14.34 7.50 26.54
CA ASN A 323 -14.66 8.92 26.34
C ASN A 323 -14.46 9.83 27.59
N ARG A 324 -13.37 9.71 28.36
CA ARG A 324 -13.33 10.28 29.72
C ARG A 324 -12.13 11.12 30.15
N GLU A 325 -11.11 11.33 29.33
CA GLU A 325 -9.98 12.18 29.75
C GLU A 325 -9.57 13.17 28.66
N ALA A 326 -9.85 14.46 28.93
CA ALA A 326 -9.44 15.59 28.10
C ALA A 326 -7.91 15.70 27.94
N ASN A 327 -7.12 15.06 28.82
CA ASN A 327 -5.65 15.11 28.85
C ASN A 327 -5.00 13.80 28.36
N SER A 328 -5.63 13.10 27.41
CA SER A 328 -5.00 11.90 26.83
C SER A 328 -3.95 12.28 25.78
N SER A 329 -2.87 11.50 25.67
CA SER A 329 -1.86 11.68 24.62
C SER A 329 -2.45 11.58 23.20
N LEU A 330 -3.54 10.84 23.02
CA LEU A 330 -4.30 10.82 21.76
C LEU A 330 -4.99 12.16 21.48
N GLN A 331 -5.54 12.83 22.49
CA GLN A 331 -6.15 14.15 22.32
C GLN A 331 -5.08 15.19 22.00
N ALA A 332 -3.93 15.16 22.67
CA ALA A 332 -2.79 16.03 22.33
C ALA A 332 -2.32 15.85 20.87
N LEU A 333 -2.29 14.60 20.37
CA LEU A 333 -2.02 14.34 18.96
C LEU A 333 -3.10 14.91 18.03
N ARG A 334 -4.38 14.81 18.41
CA ARG A 334 -5.48 15.39 17.63
C ARG A 334 -5.38 16.91 17.58
N ASP A 335 -5.12 17.55 18.72
CA ASP A 335 -5.01 19.00 18.82
C ASP A 335 -3.84 19.50 17.97
N GLU A 336 -2.68 18.80 17.97
CA GLU A 336 -1.55 19.14 17.12
C GLU A 336 -1.87 19.01 15.63
N LEU A 337 -2.52 17.89 15.22
CA LEU A 337 -2.92 17.69 13.83
C LEU A 337 -3.99 18.70 13.39
N LEU A 338 -4.90 19.09 14.29
CA LEU A 338 -5.93 20.09 14.05
C LEU A 338 -5.32 21.48 13.91
N ASN A 339 -4.36 21.85 14.77
CA ASN A 339 -3.60 23.10 14.67
C ASN A 339 -2.84 23.17 13.34
N TYR A 340 -2.23 22.06 12.92
CA TYR A 340 -1.55 22.00 11.62
C TYR A 340 -2.52 22.15 10.45
N LEU A 341 -3.65 21.45 10.51
CA LEU A 341 -4.71 21.57 9.53
C LEU A 341 -5.23 23.01 9.45
N ASN A 342 -5.44 23.68 10.59
CA ASN A 342 -5.89 25.06 10.63
C ASN A 342 -4.85 26.03 10.04
N THR A 343 -3.56 25.80 10.30
CA THR A 343 -2.46 26.61 9.73
C THR A 343 -2.47 26.54 8.19
N ILE A 344 -2.59 25.33 7.62
CA ILE A 344 -2.71 25.12 6.17
C ILE A 344 -4.00 25.78 5.64
N VAL A 345 -5.11 25.60 6.36
CA VAL A 345 -6.42 26.13 5.94
C VAL A 345 -6.43 27.67 5.94
N SER A 346 -5.79 28.32 6.90
CA SER A 346 -5.65 29.78 6.95
C SER A 346 -4.84 30.35 5.79
N GLU A 347 -3.90 29.58 5.22
CA GLU A 347 -3.11 29.96 4.05
C GLU A 347 -3.78 29.61 2.70
N SER A 348 -5.00 29.03 2.72
CA SER A 348 -5.65 28.43 1.53
C SER A 348 -6.13 29.39 0.46
N GLU A 349 -6.20 30.70 0.71
CA GLU A 349 -6.69 31.66 -0.29
C GLU A 349 -5.74 31.75 -1.51
N SER A 350 -4.48 31.36 -1.34
CA SER A 350 -3.55 31.08 -2.45
C SER A 350 -2.63 29.92 -2.08
N LEU A 351 -3.10 28.68 -2.28
CA LEU A 351 -2.31 27.47 -2.02
C LEU A 351 -0.98 27.49 -2.80
N SER A 352 0.11 27.80 -2.11
CA SER A 352 1.46 27.67 -2.67
C SER A 352 1.80 26.20 -2.91
N GLU A 353 2.68 25.91 -3.86
CA GLU A 353 3.06 24.52 -4.19
C GLU A 353 3.60 23.75 -2.98
N SER A 354 4.35 24.42 -2.08
CA SER A 354 4.83 23.83 -0.83
C SER A 354 3.69 23.47 0.13
N CYS A 355 2.66 24.32 0.21
CA CYS A 355 1.49 24.08 1.05
C CYS A 355 0.66 22.90 0.50
N VAL A 356 0.56 22.75 -0.83
CA VAL A 356 -0.14 21.63 -1.47
C VAL A 356 0.50 20.27 -1.15
N VAL A 357 1.83 20.19 -1.13
CA VAL A 357 2.55 18.95 -0.77
C VAL A 357 2.30 18.58 0.70
N GLN A 358 2.36 19.58 1.59
CA GLN A 358 2.06 19.42 3.00
C GLN A 358 0.62 18.97 3.25
N ALA A 359 -0.35 19.65 2.62
CA ALA A 359 -1.76 19.28 2.66
C ALA A 359 -1.99 17.85 2.14
N SER A 360 -1.33 17.45 1.04
CA SER A 360 -1.40 16.08 0.51
C SER A 360 -0.90 15.04 1.50
N SER A 361 0.20 15.32 2.22
CA SER A 361 0.74 14.43 3.25
C SER A 361 -0.23 14.28 4.43
N LEU A 362 -0.86 15.38 4.85
CA LEU A 362 -1.82 15.42 5.94
C LEU A 362 -3.11 14.68 5.58
N LEU A 363 -3.65 14.87 4.37
CA LEU A 363 -4.82 14.13 3.88
C LEU A 363 -4.57 12.62 3.87
N ARG A 364 -3.38 12.19 3.41
CA ARG A 364 -3.00 10.77 3.46
C ARG A 364 -2.92 10.26 4.90
N LEU A 365 -2.37 11.03 5.83
CA LEU A 365 -2.33 10.65 7.25
C LEU A 365 -3.75 10.50 7.82
N TYR A 366 -4.67 11.45 7.58
CA TYR A 366 -6.05 11.33 8.03
C TYR A 366 -6.78 10.12 7.42
N CYS A 367 -6.52 9.81 6.14
CA CYS A 367 -7.01 8.58 5.52
C CYS A 367 -6.46 7.32 6.22
N ALA A 368 -5.17 7.30 6.58
CA ALA A 368 -4.55 6.19 7.30
C ALA A 368 -5.11 6.05 8.73
N LEU A 369 -5.27 7.16 9.46
CA LEU A 369 -5.86 7.18 10.79
C LEU A 369 -7.31 6.67 10.76
N ARG A 370 -8.10 7.11 9.77
CA ARG A 370 -9.51 6.69 9.64
C ARG A 370 -9.66 5.26 9.15
N GLY A 371 -8.87 4.88 8.16
CA GLY A 371 -8.96 3.62 7.43
C GLY A 371 -8.27 2.44 8.10
N ILE A 372 -7.03 2.65 8.57
CA ILE A 372 -6.18 1.62 9.19
C ILE A 372 -6.39 1.65 10.70
N ALA A 373 -6.16 2.80 11.35
CA ALA A 373 -6.28 2.89 12.80
C ALA A 373 -7.75 2.89 13.27
N GLY A 374 -8.71 3.26 12.42
CA GLY A 374 -10.13 3.26 12.78
C GLY A 374 -10.54 4.42 13.69
N ILE A 375 -9.83 5.54 13.61
CA ILE A 375 -10.17 6.75 14.35
C ILE A 375 -11.55 7.28 13.92
N LYS A 376 -12.36 7.79 14.84
CA LYS A 376 -13.57 8.57 14.55
C LYS A 376 -13.20 10.04 14.58
N LEU A 377 -13.40 10.70 13.44
CA LEU A 377 -13.15 12.13 13.28
C LEU A 377 -14.19 12.93 14.08
N GLN A 378 -13.73 14.00 14.73
CA GLN A 378 -14.55 15.00 15.41
C GLN A 378 -15.13 16.00 14.39
N GLU A 379 -16.16 16.74 14.80
CA GLU A 379 -16.87 17.69 13.92
C GLU A 379 -15.97 18.84 13.44
N GLU A 380 -15.09 19.34 14.30
CA GLU A 380 -14.10 20.37 13.96
C GLU A 380 -13.09 19.85 12.92
N GLU A 381 -12.55 18.64 13.11
CA GLU A 381 -11.67 17.98 12.15
C GLU A 381 -12.37 17.80 10.79
N ILE A 382 -13.63 17.33 10.80
CA ILE A 382 -14.42 17.15 9.57
C ILE A 382 -14.61 18.47 8.84
N SER A 383 -14.98 19.54 9.55
CA SER A 383 -15.24 20.86 8.97
C SER A 383 -14.00 21.43 8.28
N LEU A 384 -12.84 21.37 8.95
CA LEU A 384 -11.57 21.84 8.38
C LEU A 384 -11.06 20.94 7.25
N LEU A 385 -11.23 19.61 7.36
CA LEU A 385 -10.86 18.68 6.29
C LEU A 385 -11.69 18.92 5.04
N VAL A 386 -12.99 19.16 5.17
CA VAL A 386 -13.83 19.50 4.01
C VAL A 386 -13.38 20.82 3.42
N LYS A 387 -13.13 21.87 4.23
CA LYS A 387 -12.63 23.15 3.74
C LYS A 387 -11.29 23.03 3.01
N LEU A 388 -10.41 22.15 3.48
CA LEU A 388 -9.14 21.84 2.81
C LEU A 388 -9.37 21.09 1.51
N VAL A 389 -10.16 20.02 1.51
CA VAL A 389 -10.43 19.21 0.30
C VAL A 389 -11.11 20.05 -0.78
N THR A 390 -12.04 20.94 -0.41
CA THR A 390 -12.77 21.78 -1.36
C THR A 390 -12.02 23.04 -1.79
N SER A 391 -10.76 23.19 -1.38
CA SER A 391 -9.88 24.26 -1.85
C SER A 391 -9.53 24.11 -3.34
N ARG A 392 -9.11 25.22 -3.97
CA ARG A 392 -8.74 25.27 -5.38
C ARG A 392 -7.22 25.40 -5.50
N PRO A 393 -6.49 24.30 -5.79
CA PRO A 393 -5.04 24.36 -5.90
C PRO A 393 -4.60 24.99 -7.24
N PRO A 394 -3.34 25.47 -7.33
CA PRO A 394 -2.75 25.89 -8.59
C PRO A 394 -2.64 24.69 -9.56
N ALA A 395 -2.68 24.97 -10.87
CA ALA A 395 -2.61 23.97 -11.93
C ALA A 395 -1.17 23.39 -12.13
N THR A 396 -0.61 22.87 -11.04
CA THR A 396 0.69 22.20 -10.96
C THR A 396 0.48 20.69 -10.83
N PRO A 397 1.47 19.84 -11.16
CA PRO A 397 1.39 18.40 -10.93
C PRO A 397 1.09 18.03 -9.47
N ALA A 398 1.63 18.79 -8.51
CA ALA A 398 1.31 18.64 -7.09
C ALA A 398 -0.16 18.95 -6.78
N GLY A 399 -0.72 20.00 -7.39
CA GLY A 399 -2.14 20.35 -7.31
C GLY A 399 -3.06 19.28 -7.86
N VAL A 400 -2.75 18.72 -9.03
CA VAL A 400 -3.51 17.61 -9.64
C VAL A 400 -3.53 16.40 -8.69
N ARG A 401 -2.36 16.02 -8.15
CA ARG A 401 -2.27 14.92 -7.18
C ARG A 401 -3.08 15.19 -5.91
N PHE A 402 -3.06 16.42 -5.40
CA PHE A 402 -3.83 16.83 -4.23
C PHE A 402 -5.34 16.66 -4.47
N VAL A 403 -5.85 17.09 -5.62
CA VAL A 403 -7.26 16.90 -6.01
C VAL A 403 -7.61 15.42 -6.09
N SER A 404 -6.78 14.59 -6.73
CA SER A 404 -7.00 13.14 -6.80
C SER A 404 -7.09 12.51 -5.40
N LEU A 405 -6.21 12.92 -4.48
CA LEU A 405 -6.24 12.47 -3.09
C LEU A 405 -7.49 12.95 -2.36
N GLY A 406 -7.90 14.21 -2.55
CA GLY A 406 -9.11 14.78 -1.97
C GLY A 406 -10.37 14.02 -2.41
N LEU A 407 -10.51 13.74 -3.70
CA LEU A 407 -11.60 12.93 -4.23
C LEU A 407 -11.61 11.50 -3.65
N CYS A 408 -10.45 10.87 -3.59
CA CYS A 408 -10.30 9.54 -2.99
C CYS A 408 -10.67 9.54 -1.49
N MET A 409 -10.32 10.61 -0.77
CA MET A 409 -10.65 10.78 0.63
C MET A 409 -12.16 10.93 0.85
N LEU A 410 -12.87 11.69 0.01
CA LEU A 410 -14.34 11.80 0.08
C LEU A 410 -15.02 10.43 -0.09
N ILE A 411 -14.48 9.57 -0.95
CA ILE A 411 -14.99 8.20 -1.15
C ILE A 411 -14.62 7.28 0.00
N ALA A 412 -13.38 7.36 0.50
CA ALA A 412 -12.89 6.51 1.58
C ALA A 412 -13.46 6.90 2.96
N CYS A 413 -13.84 8.16 3.15
CA CYS A 413 -14.29 8.75 4.41
C CYS A 413 -15.70 9.38 4.29
N PRO A 414 -16.77 8.57 4.39
CA PRO A 414 -18.15 9.02 4.13
C PRO A 414 -18.66 10.05 5.14
N SER A 415 -18.09 10.08 6.35
CA SER A 415 -18.43 11.04 7.40
C SER A 415 -18.18 12.49 6.99
N LEU A 416 -17.34 12.73 5.99
CA LEU A 416 -17.09 14.07 5.45
C LEU A 416 -18.28 14.61 4.65
N ILE A 417 -19.01 13.73 3.96
CA ILE A 417 -20.10 14.11 3.07
C ILE A 417 -21.39 14.39 3.85
N THR A 418 -21.64 13.69 4.96
CA THR A 418 -22.93 13.70 5.65
C THR A 418 -23.42 15.10 6.05
N ASN A 419 -22.53 15.98 6.53
CA ASN A 419 -22.90 17.32 7.01
C ASN A 419 -22.53 18.45 6.02
N HIS A 420 -21.65 18.20 5.05
CA HIS A 420 -21.14 19.21 4.11
C HIS A 420 -21.40 18.84 2.64
N GLU A 421 -22.53 18.17 2.42
CA GLU A 421 -22.88 17.56 1.15
C GLU A 421 -22.86 18.55 -0.03
N ALA A 422 -23.54 19.68 0.10
CA ALA A 422 -23.66 20.68 -0.96
C ALA A 422 -22.28 21.19 -1.42
N ASN A 423 -21.40 21.50 -0.47
CA ASN A 423 -20.04 21.99 -0.76
C ASN A 423 -19.19 20.91 -1.45
N CYS A 424 -19.26 19.66 -0.99
CA CYS A 424 -18.54 18.55 -1.61
C CYS A 424 -19.03 18.32 -3.04
N ILE A 425 -20.34 18.29 -3.27
CA ILE A 425 -20.93 18.08 -4.60
C ILE A 425 -20.55 19.22 -5.54
N GLN A 426 -20.67 20.46 -5.10
CA GLN A 426 -20.29 21.64 -5.90
C GLN A 426 -18.80 21.61 -6.28
N TRP A 427 -17.93 21.14 -5.38
CA TRP A 427 -16.52 20.98 -5.67
C TRP A 427 -16.25 19.86 -6.69
N VAL A 428 -16.89 18.70 -6.58
CA VAL A 428 -16.72 17.62 -7.58
C VAL A 428 -17.29 18.05 -8.95
N GLN A 429 -18.37 18.83 -8.98
CA GLN A 429 -18.88 19.44 -10.22
C GLN A 429 -17.87 20.41 -10.83
N TRP A 430 -17.25 21.26 -10.01
CA TRP A 430 -16.18 22.16 -10.44
C TRP A 430 -14.98 21.39 -11.03
N LEU A 431 -14.58 20.27 -10.42
CA LEU A 431 -13.51 19.41 -10.93
C LEU A 431 -13.79 18.85 -12.32
N ALA A 432 -15.03 18.45 -12.56
CA ALA A 432 -15.42 17.94 -13.88
C ALA A 432 -15.47 19.05 -14.94
N SER A 433 -15.79 20.29 -14.56
CA SER A 433 -15.78 21.42 -15.51
C SER A 433 -14.37 21.93 -15.85
N GLU A 434 -13.42 21.85 -14.92
CA GLU A 434 -12.06 22.42 -15.06
C GLU A 434 -11.00 21.38 -15.50
N GLU A 435 -11.42 20.18 -15.90
CA GLU A 435 -10.53 19.10 -16.39
C GLU A 435 -9.54 19.61 -17.45
N ALA A 436 -10.03 20.35 -18.45
CA ALA A 436 -9.21 20.87 -19.54
C ALA A 436 -8.17 21.92 -19.10
N TYR A 437 -8.47 22.72 -18.09
CA TYR A 437 -7.56 23.74 -17.56
C TYR A 437 -6.43 23.10 -16.74
N LEU A 438 -6.77 22.10 -15.94
CA LEU A 438 -5.80 21.34 -15.13
C LEU A 438 -4.86 20.48 -16.00
N GLU A 439 -5.35 19.94 -17.12
CA GLU A 439 -4.54 19.14 -18.05
C GLU A 439 -3.63 20.00 -18.94
N SER A 440 -4.13 21.11 -19.48
CA SER A 440 -3.35 21.97 -20.39
C SER A 440 -2.19 22.70 -19.72
N SER A 441 -2.31 23.03 -18.44
CA SER A 441 -1.32 23.82 -17.71
C SER A 441 -0.25 22.98 -16.98
N SER A 442 -0.56 21.72 -16.67
CA SER A 442 0.34 20.85 -15.86
C SER A 442 1.37 20.08 -16.69
N GLY A 443 1.19 20.00 -18.02
CA GLY A 443 2.09 19.27 -18.92
C GLY A 443 2.12 17.74 -18.70
N VAL A 444 1.29 17.22 -17.80
CA VAL A 444 1.10 15.79 -17.54
C VAL A 444 -0.03 15.30 -18.44
N THR A 445 0.32 14.60 -19.51
CA THR A 445 -0.58 14.35 -20.65
C THR A 445 -1.70 13.32 -20.43
N SER A 446 -1.97 12.83 -19.21
CA SER A 446 -2.96 11.74 -19.01
C SER A 446 -3.14 11.30 -17.54
N SER A 447 -3.94 11.95 -16.69
CA SER A 447 -4.31 11.20 -15.45
C SER A 447 -5.60 11.57 -14.77
N PHE A 448 -5.96 12.85 -14.66
CA PHE A 448 -7.05 13.22 -13.77
C PHE A 448 -8.44 13.10 -14.41
N GLY A 449 -8.62 13.64 -15.62
CA GLY A 449 -9.85 13.49 -16.39
C GLY A 449 -10.18 12.02 -16.68
N GLU A 450 -9.16 11.27 -17.08
CA GLU A 450 -9.24 9.82 -17.28
C GLU A 450 -9.63 9.07 -15.99
N MET A 451 -9.10 9.47 -14.83
CA MET A 451 -9.48 8.88 -13.54
C MET A 451 -10.95 9.19 -13.19
N LEU A 452 -11.41 10.42 -13.39
CA LEU A 452 -12.81 10.80 -13.17
C LEU A 452 -13.76 10.01 -14.07
N LEU A 453 -13.42 9.89 -15.36
CA LEU A 453 -14.20 9.13 -16.33
C LEU A 453 -14.21 7.64 -15.98
N LEU A 454 -13.05 7.06 -15.63
CA LEU A 454 -12.94 5.66 -15.21
C LEU A 454 -13.78 5.39 -13.96
N MET A 455 -13.76 6.29 -12.98
CA MET A 455 -14.62 6.20 -11.80
C MET A 455 -16.11 6.27 -12.15
N ALA A 456 -16.51 7.20 -13.03
CA ALA A 456 -17.89 7.32 -13.49
C ALA A 456 -18.38 6.04 -14.16
N ILE A 457 -17.56 5.49 -15.06
CA ILE A 457 -17.79 4.22 -15.75
C ILE A 457 -17.97 3.06 -14.75
N HIS A 458 -17.12 2.98 -13.73
CA HIS A 458 -17.23 1.95 -12.70
C HIS A 458 -18.48 2.09 -11.85
N PHE A 459 -18.88 3.32 -11.53
CA PHE A 459 -20.11 3.59 -10.80
C PHE A 459 -21.35 3.19 -11.62
N HIS A 460 -21.39 3.51 -12.92
CA HIS A 460 -22.47 3.09 -13.84
C HIS A 460 -22.53 1.57 -14.02
N SER A 461 -21.38 0.90 -14.10
CA SER A 461 -21.30 -0.57 -14.19
C SER A 461 -21.49 -1.30 -12.86
N ASN A 462 -21.74 -0.58 -11.77
CA ASN A 462 -21.87 -1.11 -10.41
C ASN A 462 -20.66 -1.94 -9.93
N GLN A 463 -19.47 -1.66 -10.46
CA GLN A 463 -18.24 -2.37 -10.12
C GLN A 463 -17.47 -1.67 -9.00
N LEU A 464 -18.05 -1.70 -7.79
CA LEU A 464 -17.51 -0.97 -6.64
C LEU A 464 -16.11 -1.43 -6.24
N SER A 465 -15.77 -2.71 -6.43
CA SER A 465 -14.45 -3.28 -6.10
C SER A 465 -13.30 -2.62 -6.88
N ALA A 466 -13.49 -2.34 -8.17
CA ALA A 466 -12.47 -1.67 -8.99
C ALA A 466 -12.27 -0.21 -8.56
N ILE A 467 -13.32 0.46 -8.07
CA ILE A 467 -13.22 1.79 -7.48
C ILE A 467 -12.43 1.74 -6.18
N ILE A 468 -12.66 0.73 -5.34
CA ILE A 468 -11.88 0.54 -4.10
C ILE A 468 -10.40 0.34 -4.43
N GLU A 469 -10.07 -0.48 -5.43
CA GLU A 469 -8.69 -0.69 -5.89
C GLU A 469 -8.07 0.61 -6.42
N LEU A 470 -8.79 1.37 -7.24
CA LEU A 470 -8.35 2.67 -7.76
C LEU A 470 -8.09 3.67 -6.62
N VAL A 471 -9.02 3.79 -5.67
CA VAL A 471 -8.88 4.66 -4.49
C VAL A 471 -7.68 4.25 -3.64
N CYS A 472 -7.49 2.95 -3.40
CA CYS A 472 -6.35 2.44 -2.63
C CYS A 472 -5.02 2.69 -3.35
N SER A 473 -4.99 2.54 -4.68
CA SER A 473 -3.82 2.83 -5.52
C SER A 473 -3.45 4.31 -5.45
N THR A 474 -4.43 5.21 -5.62
CA THR A 474 -4.22 6.66 -5.58
C THR A 474 -3.78 7.16 -4.19
N LEU A 475 -4.36 6.63 -3.10
CA LEU A 475 -3.95 6.95 -1.73
C LEU A 475 -2.59 6.32 -1.36
N GLY A 476 -2.16 5.29 -2.11
CA GLY A 476 -0.98 4.49 -1.81
C GLY A 476 -1.10 3.68 -0.52
N MET A 477 -2.32 3.23 -0.18
CA MET A 477 -2.61 2.45 1.02
C MET A 477 -3.88 1.61 0.85
N LYS A 478 -3.94 0.45 1.51
CA LYS A 478 -5.13 -0.41 1.49
C LYS A 478 -6.09 -0.02 2.63
N VAL A 479 -7.22 0.57 2.28
CA VAL A 479 -8.26 0.98 3.25
C VAL A 479 -9.52 0.14 3.03
N PRO A 480 -10.11 -0.46 4.09
CA PRO A 480 -11.36 -1.20 3.95
C PRO A 480 -12.55 -0.24 3.75
N ILE A 481 -13.01 -0.12 2.50
CA ILE A 481 -14.19 0.68 2.13
C ILE A 481 -15.40 -0.24 1.96
N ARG A 482 -16.53 0.07 2.62
CA ARG A 482 -17.76 -0.72 2.49
C ARG A 482 -18.59 -0.25 1.30
N HIS A 483 -19.18 -1.16 0.53
CA HIS A 483 -19.99 -0.80 -0.65
C HIS A 483 -21.12 0.21 -0.35
N ASN A 484 -21.85 0.04 0.76
CA ASN A 484 -22.95 0.93 1.14
C ASN A 484 -22.51 2.39 1.33
N THR A 485 -21.25 2.60 1.70
CA THR A 485 -20.72 3.94 1.94
C THR A 485 -20.48 4.75 0.68
N MET A 486 -20.40 4.08 -0.47
CA MET A 486 -20.15 4.72 -1.77
C MET A 486 -21.45 5.10 -2.48
N THR A 487 -22.62 4.79 -1.92
CA THR A 487 -23.94 5.01 -2.54
C THR A 487 -24.18 6.47 -2.91
N ARG A 488 -23.81 7.40 -2.03
CA ARG A 488 -24.00 8.83 -2.30
C ARG A 488 -23.06 9.34 -3.39
N MET A 489 -21.76 9.02 -3.30
CA MET A 489 -20.80 9.36 -4.36
C MET A 489 -21.18 8.72 -5.69
N LYS A 490 -21.67 7.47 -5.69
CA LYS A 490 -22.22 6.82 -6.88
C LYS A 490 -23.34 7.67 -7.48
N HIS A 491 -24.30 8.12 -6.68
CA HIS A 491 -25.40 8.95 -7.17
C HIS A 491 -24.91 10.24 -7.81
N VAL A 492 -24.01 10.96 -7.14
CA VAL A 492 -23.41 12.21 -7.64
C VAL A 492 -22.70 11.98 -8.97
N PHE A 493 -21.86 10.94 -9.07
CA PHE A 493 -21.16 10.62 -10.30
C PHE A 493 -22.11 10.21 -11.43
N THR A 494 -23.14 9.40 -11.16
CA THR A 494 -24.00 8.86 -12.23
C THR A 494 -25.16 9.77 -12.63
N HIS A 495 -25.60 10.70 -11.78
CA HIS A 495 -26.77 11.56 -12.03
C HIS A 495 -26.42 13.04 -12.14
N ASP A 496 -25.46 13.55 -11.36
CA ASP A 496 -25.22 15.00 -11.25
C ASP A 496 -24.07 15.47 -12.12
N ILE A 497 -23.04 14.63 -12.31
CA ILE A 497 -21.79 15.00 -12.99
C ILE A 497 -21.67 14.29 -14.34
N PHE A 498 -21.52 12.97 -14.30
CA PHE A 498 -21.33 12.14 -15.48
C PHE A 498 -22.59 11.32 -15.71
N THR A 499 -23.64 11.98 -16.20
CA THR A 499 -24.88 11.29 -16.58
C THR A 499 -24.59 10.16 -17.58
N GLU A 500 -25.46 9.15 -17.62
CA GLU A 500 -25.34 8.04 -18.57
C GLU A 500 -25.16 8.54 -20.02
N GLN A 501 -25.81 9.66 -20.38
CA GLN A 501 -25.67 10.32 -21.68
C GLN A 501 -24.25 10.84 -21.93
N VAL A 502 -23.67 11.58 -20.97
CA VAL A 502 -22.32 12.17 -21.09
C VAL A 502 -21.26 11.08 -21.18
N VAL A 503 -21.34 10.06 -20.31
CA VAL A 503 -20.41 8.92 -20.33
C VAL A 503 -20.50 8.18 -21.67
N THR A 504 -21.72 7.95 -22.17
CA THR A 504 -21.92 7.29 -23.47
C THR A 504 -21.29 8.08 -24.62
N ALA A 505 -21.45 9.42 -24.63
CA ALA A 505 -20.85 10.28 -25.66
C ALA A 505 -19.32 10.31 -25.59
N HIS A 506 -18.74 10.25 -24.38
CA HIS A 506 -17.29 10.20 -24.19
C HIS A 506 -16.69 8.83 -24.52
N ALA A 507 -17.43 7.75 -24.30
CA ALA A 507 -16.96 6.38 -24.46
C ALA A 507 -16.41 6.09 -25.88
N VAL A 508 -16.93 6.73 -26.92
CA VAL A 508 -16.45 6.56 -28.31
C VAL A 508 -15.06 7.17 -28.54
N LYS A 509 -14.69 8.19 -27.76
CA LYS A 509 -13.42 8.90 -27.86
C LYS A 509 -12.28 8.18 -27.12
N VAL A 510 -12.62 7.32 -26.15
CA VAL A 510 -11.66 6.54 -25.38
C VAL A 510 -10.85 5.64 -26.33
N PRO A 511 -9.51 5.62 -26.26
CA PRO A 511 -8.72 4.75 -27.11
C PRO A 511 -9.05 3.27 -26.88
N VAL A 512 -8.92 2.47 -27.95
CA VAL A 512 -9.06 1.02 -27.83
C VAL A 512 -7.90 0.44 -27.02
N THR A 513 -8.17 -0.66 -26.32
CA THR A 513 -7.12 -1.41 -25.64
C THR A 513 -6.24 -2.10 -26.68
N LEU A 514 -5.01 -1.62 -26.82
CA LEU A 514 -4.00 -2.21 -27.70
C LEU A 514 -3.63 -3.61 -27.21
N ASN A 515 -3.46 -4.56 -28.14
CA ASN A 515 -2.99 -5.91 -27.85
C ASN A 515 -3.82 -6.65 -26.78
N LEU A 516 -5.14 -6.45 -26.79
CA LEU A 516 -6.04 -7.06 -25.80
C LEU A 516 -5.95 -8.60 -25.84
N ASN A 517 -5.61 -9.20 -24.70
CA ASN A 517 -5.49 -10.64 -24.49
C ASN A 517 -5.92 -11.05 -23.08
N ALA A 518 -6.11 -12.34 -22.82
CA ALA A 518 -6.60 -12.88 -21.55
C ALA A 518 -5.68 -12.65 -20.33
N ASN A 519 -4.42 -12.29 -20.55
CA ASN A 519 -3.46 -12.05 -19.46
C ASN A 519 -3.57 -10.61 -18.92
N ILE A 520 -4.26 -9.70 -19.62
CA ILE A 520 -4.45 -8.34 -19.13
C ILE A 520 -5.52 -8.35 -18.04
N SER A 521 -5.09 -8.21 -16.79
CA SER A 521 -5.96 -8.11 -15.63
C SER A 521 -6.41 -6.67 -15.38
N GLY A 522 -7.60 -6.50 -14.79
CA GLY A 522 -8.16 -5.21 -14.43
C GLY A 522 -9.32 -4.80 -15.32
N PHE A 523 -9.94 -3.66 -15.01
CA PHE A 523 -11.08 -3.18 -15.78
C PHE A 523 -10.64 -2.25 -16.90
N LEU A 524 -10.68 -2.81 -18.10
CA LEU A 524 -10.28 -2.15 -19.34
C LEU A 524 -11.47 -1.40 -19.97
N PRO A 525 -11.24 -0.37 -20.81
CA PRO A 525 -12.29 0.33 -21.56
C PRO A 525 -13.30 -0.60 -22.25
N VAL A 526 -12.85 -1.74 -22.75
CA VAL A 526 -13.71 -2.75 -23.40
C VAL A 526 -14.85 -3.27 -22.49
N HIS A 527 -14.62 -3.38 -21.18
CA HIS A 527 -15.64 -3.82 -20.23
C HIS A 527 -16.71 -2.75 -20.01
N CYS A 528 -16.32 -1.47 -20.05
CA CYS A 528 -17.25 -0.35 -20.04
C CYS A 528 -18.15 -0.37 -21.27
N ILE A 529 -17.54 -0.45 -22.45
CA ILE A 529 -18.27 -0.47 -23.71
C ILE A 529 -19.24 -1.66 -23.75
N HIS A 530 -18.80 -2.84 -23.32
CA HIS A 530 -19.68 -4.01 -23.18
C HIS A 530 -20.87 -3.73 -22.27
N GLN A 531 -20.65 -3.12 -21.09
CA GLN A 531 -21.73 -2.81 -20.15
C GLN A 531 -22.70 -1.74 -20.67
N LEU A 532 -22.19 -0.66 -21.29
CA LEU A 532 -23.00 0.39 -21.91
C LEU A 532 -23.82 -0.14 -23.10
N LEU A 533 -23.24 -1.06 -23.88
CA LEU A 533 -23.98 -1.77 -24.93
C LEU A 533 -25.06 -2.67 -24.33
N LYS A 534 -24.76 -3.36 -23.22
CA LYS A 534 -25.71 -4.23 -22.53
C LYS A 534 -26.89 -3.44 -21.93
N SER A 535 -26.64 -2.23 -21.40
CA SER A 535 -27.69 -1.33 -20.93
C SER A 535 -28.42 -0.57 -22.06
N ARG A 536 -28.03 -0.79 -23.32
CA ARG A 536 -28.55 -0.10 -24.51
C ARG A 536 -28.34 1.43 -24.50
N ALA A 537 -27.34 1.92 -23.76
CA ALA A 537 -27.08 3.35 -23.62
C ALA A 537 -26.75 4.02 -24.97
N PHE A 538 -25.93 3.38 -25.81
CA PHE A 538 -25.59 3.89 -27.15
C PHE A 538 -26.82 4.08 -28.05
N THR A 539 -27.78 3.14 -27.99
CA THR A 539 -29.04 3.24 -28.73
C THR A 539 -29.95 4.30 -28.13
N LYS A 540 -30.07 4.36 -26.80
CA LYS A 540 -30.90 5.33 -26.06
C LYS A 540 -30.48 6.77 -26.34
N TYR A 541 -29.17 7.03 -26.42
CA TYR A 541 -28.61 8.37 -26.59
C TYR A 541 -28.12 8.67 -28.02
N LYS A 542 -28.37 7.77 -28.97
CA LYS A 542 -28.00 7.92 -30.39
C LYS A 542 -26.51 8.19 -30.63
N VAL A 543 -25.65 7.48 -29.91
CA VAL A 543 -24.19 7.58 -30.06
C VAL A 543 -23.66 6.41 -30.89
N PRO A 544 -23.01 6.64 -32.05
CA PRO A 544 -22.47 5.58 -32.89
C PRO A 544 -21.18 4.98 -32.31
N ILE A 545 -21.11 3.66 -32.18
CA ILE A 545 -19.96 2.94 -31.58
C ILE A 545 -19.25 1.96 -32.53
N LYS A 546 -19.74 1.81 -33.78
CA LYS A 546 -19.24 0.85 -34.79
C LYS A 546 -17.72 0.90 -34.94
N ASP A 547 -17.17 2.10 -35.19
CA ASP A 547 -15.74 2.28 -35.50
C ASP A 547 -14.85 1.95 -34.30
N TRP A 548 -15.36 2.13 -33.08
CA TRP A 548 -14.64 1.76 -31.86
C TRP A 548 -14.58 0.24 -31.72
N ILE A 549 -15.72 -0.46 -31.90
CA ILE A 549 -15.80 -1.92 -31.84
C ILE A 549 -14.90 -2.54 -32.91
N TYR A 550 -14.98 -2.05 -34.14
CA TYR A 550 -14.14 -2.51 -35.25
C TYR A 550 -12.64 -2.38 -34.90
N ARG A 551 -12.20 -1.21 -34.44
CA ARG A 551 -10.80 -0.98 -34.02
C ARG A 551 -10.37 -1.88 -32.85
N GLN A 552 -11.26 -2.12 -31.88
CA GLN A 552 -10.96 -2.97 -30.72
C GLN A 552 -10.80 -4.45 -31.11
N LEU A 553 -11.67 -4.96 -31.98
CA LEU A 553 -11.55 -6.32 -32.51
C LEU A 553 -10.25 -6.48 -33.32
N CYS A 554 -9.89 -5.47 -34.13
CA CYS A 554 -8.63 -5.47 -34.89
C CYS A 554 -7.38 -5.44 -34.00
N SER A 555 -7.47 -4.85 -32.81
CA SER A 555 -6.33 -4.69 -31.89
C SER A 555 -6.17 -5.86 -30.91
N SER A 556 -6.95 -6.94 -31.05
CA SER A 556 -6.95 -8.09 -30.14
C SER A 556 -5.95 -9.17 -30.58
N ILE A 557 -5.29 -9.83 -29.62
CA ILE A 557 -4.25 -10.85 -29.85
C ILE A 557 -4.52 -12.11 -28.98
N PRO A 558 -3.93 -13.27 -29.28
CA PRO A 558 -4.07 -14.45 -28.42
C PRO A 558 -3.24 -14.32 -27.12
N PRO A 559 -3.62 -14.97 -26.01
CA PRO A 559 -4.85 -15.75 -25.80
C PRO A 559 -6.11 -14.86 -25.75
N LEU A 560 -7.24 -15.37 -26.24
CA LEU A 560 -8.47 -14.58 -26.41
C LEU A 560 -9.05 -14.10 -25.07
N HIS A 561 -9.26 -12.79 -24.95
CA HIS A 561 -9.87 -12.21 -23.75
C HIS A 561 -11.37 -12.59 -23.64
N PRO A 562 -11.86 -13.05 -22.47
CA PRO A 562 -13.21 -13.60 -22.30
C PRO A 562 -14.36 -12.61 -22.57
N VAL A 563 -14.12 -11.31 -22.45
CA VAL A 563 -15.12 -10.27 -22.77
C VAL A 563 -15.43 -10.15 -24.28
N LEU A 564 -14.51 -10.59 -25.17
CA LEU A 564 -14.61 -10.32 -26.60
C LEU A 564 -15.79 -11.03 -27.27
N PRO A 565 -16.04 -12.34 -27.05
CA PRO A 565 -17.25 -12.99 -27.55
C PRO A 565 -18.53 -12.31 -27.05
N ALA A 566 -18.62 -12.02 -25.75
CA ALA A 566 -19.78 -11.35 -25.15
C ALA A 566 -20.01 -9.93 -25.73
N LEU A 567 -18.93 -9.19 -25.99
CA LEU A 567 -18.99 -7.88 -26.66
C LEU A 567 -19.61 -7.99 -28.05
N VAL A 568 -19.19 -8.98 -28.84
CA VAL A 568 -19.72 -9.26 -30.18
C VAL A 568 -21.22 -9.60 -30.09
N GLU A 569 -21.61 -10.50 -29.20
CA GLU A 569 -23.02 -10.90 -29.02
C GLU A 569 -23.91 -9.71 -28.64
N VAL A 570 -23.51 -8.90 -27.66
CA VAL A 570 -24.29 -7.73 -27.24
C VAL A 570 -24.34 -6.67 -28.33
N TYR A 571 -23.25 -6.49 -29.09
CA TYR A 571 -23.23 -5.56 -30.22
C TYR A 571 -24.18 -6.01 -31.35
N VAL A 572 -24.17 -7.28 -31.73
CA VAL A 572 -25.12 -7.85 -32.71
C VAL A 572 -26.56 -7.66 -32.24
N ASN A 573 -26.85 -7.98 -30.98
CA ASN A 573 -28.16 -7.75 -30.38
C ASN A 573 -28.55 -6.26 -30.35
N SER A 574 -27.57 -5.35 -30.25
CA SER A 574 -27.81 -3.90 -30.28
C SER A 574 -28.28 -3.40 -31.66
N ILE A 575 -27.85 -4.07 -32.72
CA ILE A 575 -28.22 -3.77 -34.11
C ILE A 575 -29.56 -4.43 -34.45
N LEU A 576 -29.69 -5.72 -34.12
CA LEU A 576 -30.77 -6.56 -34.61
C LEU A 576 -32.00 -6.54 -33.70
N MET A 577 -31.91 -6.34 -32.39
CA MET A 577 -33.08 -6.42 -31.49
C MET A 577 -33.54 -5.02 -31.06
N PRO A 578 -34.61 -4.44 -31.66
CA PRO A 578 -35.12 -3.12 -31.29
C PRO A 578 -35.98 -3.16 -30.02
N VAL A 579 -36.08 -2.00 -29.35
CA VAL A 579 -36.89 -1.82 -28.13
C VAL A 579 -38.10 -0.95 -28.47
N GLY A 580 -39.30 -1.53 -28.45
CA GLY A 580 -40.58 -0.81 -28.53
C GLY A 580 -41.12 -0.52 -29.94
N LYS A 581 -42.36 -0.01 -29.99
CA LYS A 581 -43.18 0.22 -31.22
C LYS A 581 -42.68 1.35 -32.13
N PHE A 582 -41.58 2.02 -31.82
CA PHE A 582 -41.07 3.12 -32.63
C PHE A 582 -39.90 2.65 -33.49
N SER A 583 -40.20 2.47 -34.78
CA SER A 583 -39.24 2.42 -35.88
C SER A 583 -38.40 3.71 -35.87
N ILE A 584 -37.21 3.67 -35.30
CA ILE A 584 -36.20 4.71 -35.46
C ILE A 584 -34.90 4.00 -35.79
N GLU A 585 -34.28 4.42 -36.89
CA GLU A 585 -33.00 3.96 -37.42
C GLU A 585 -32.05 3.47 -36.32
N SER A 586 -31.62 2.21 -36.44
CA SER A 586 -30.64 1.63 -35.52
C SER A 586 -29.36 2.48 -35.56
N THR A 587 -29.11 3.27 -34.51
CA THR A 587 -27.89 4.08 -34.35
C THR A 587 -26.62 3.26 -34.59
N ASN A 588 -26.64 2.00 -34.15
CA ASN A 588 -25.58 1.04 -34.41
C ASN A 588 -25.80 0.39 -35.77
N GLN A 589 -24.81 0.56 -36.66
CA GLN A 589 -24.81 -0.02 -37.99
C GLN A 589 -24.00 -1.31 -38.01
N PRO A 590 -24.36 -2.29 -38.86
CA PRO A 590 -23.51 -3.45 -39.11
C PRO A 590 -22.17 -3.04 -39.75
N ILE A 591 -21.13 -3.86 -39.54
CA ILE A 591 -19.81 -3.67 -40.13
C ILE A 591 -19.93 -3.87 -41.66
N MET A 592 -19.19 -3.10 -42.46
CA MET A 592 -19.28 -3.16 -43.91
C MET A 592 -18.50 -4.36 -44.48
N GLU A 593 -18.93 -4.89 -45.63
CA GLU A 593 -18.24 -6.03 -46.27
C GLU A 593 -16.80 -5.66 -46.63
N ASP A 594 -16.54 -4.46 -47.13
CA ASP A 594 -15.19 -3.98 -47.46
C ASP A 594 -14.28 -3.88 -46.23
N GLU A 595 -14.82 -3.45 -45.09
CA GLU A 595 -14.10 -3.40 -43.81
C GLU A 595 -13.70 -4.80 -43.36
N ILE A 596 -14.59 -5.77 -43.55
CA ILE A 596 -14.31 -7.16 -43.24
C ILE A 596 -13.26 -7.71 -44.23
N ARG A 597 -13.46 -7.56 -45.54
CA ARG A 597 -12.50 -7.98 -46.59
C ARG A 597 -11.10 -7.45 -46.35
N ALA A 598 -10.95 -6.22 -45.84
CA ALA A 598 -9.65 -5.65 -45.49
C ALA A 598 -8.88 -6.46 -44.43
N ILE A 599 -9.56 -7.12 -43.49
CA ILE A 599 -8.93 -7.96 -42.46
C ILE A 599 -8.44 -9.29 -43.06
N PHE A 600 -9.21 -9.89 -43.97
CA PHE A 600 -8.90 -11.19 -44.57
C PHE A 600 -7.88 -11.09 -45.73
N SER A 601 -7.98 -10.06 -46.58
CA SER A 601 -7.07 -9.82 -47.72
C SER A 601 -5.62 -9.57 -47.29
N ASN A 602 -5.43 -8.92 -46.14
CA ASN A 602 -4.10 -8.62 -45.58
C ASN A 602 -3.35 -9.85 -45.05
N SER A 603 -3.99 -11.03 -45.03
CA SER A 603 -3.47 -12.27 -44.46
C SER A 603 -3.13 -13.35 -45.48
N LEU A 604 -3.79 -13.35 -46.65
CA LEU A 604 -3.63 -14.40 -47.66
C LEU A 604 -2.71 -14.02 -48.83
N ILE A 605 -2.43 -12.73 -49.06
CA ILE A 605 -1.95 -12.27 -50.38
C ILE A 605 -0.52 -11.69 -50.40
N LYS A 606 0.15 -11.40 -49.27
CA LYS A 606 1.51 -10.78 -49.33
C LYS A 606 2.47 -11.21 -48.22
N LYS A 607 3.28 -12.24 -48.47
CA LYS A 607 4.65 -12.34 -47.93
C LYS A 607 5.57 -11.40 -48.73
N ASN A 608 5.46 -10.09 -48.55
CA ASN A 608 6.53 -9.20 -49.02
C ASN A 608 7.78 -9.47 -48.19
N HIS A 609 8.82 -9.98 -48.85
CA HIS A 609 10.17 -10.09 -48.33
C HIS A 609 10.64 -8.75 -47.74
N GLY A 610 10.65 -8.64 -46.41
CA GLY A 610 11.27 -7.48 -45.73
C GLY A 610 10.61 -6.98 -44.45
N ASN A 611 10.17 -7.86 -43.53
CA ASN A 611 10.25 -7.59 -42.08
C ASN A 611 9.79 -8.83 -41.30
N ARG A 612 10.69 -9.43 -40.50
CA ARG A 612 10.44 -10.67 -39.76
C ARG A 612 9.65 -10.48 -38.44
N ASP A 613 9.17 -9.28 -38.12
CA ASP A 613 8.68 -8.96 -36.77
C ASP A 613 7.17 -8.74 -36.58
N THR A 614 6.31 -9.00 -37.57
CA THR A 614 4.85 -8.99 -37.33
C THR A 614 4.20 -10.29 -37.78
N LYS A 615 4.21 -11.32 -36.92
CA LYS A 615 3.19 -12.38 -36.96
C LYS A 615 1.84 -11.70 -36.75
N LYS A 616 1.13 -11.35 -37.82
CA LYS A 616 -0.21 -10.74 -37.73
C LYS A 616 -1.15 -11.74 -37.06
N SER A 617 -1.91 -11.31 -36.05
CA SER A 617 -2.69 -12.23 -35.21
C SER A 617 -3.90 -12.79 -35.98
N LEU A 618 -4.17 -14.08 -35.80
CA LEU A 618 -5.37 -14.77 -36.29
C LEU A 618 -6.65 -14.29 -35.58
N THR A 619 -6.49 -13.68 -34.40
CA THR A 619 -7.58 -13.30 -33.49
C THR A 619 -8.64 -12.37 -34.10
N PRO A 620 -8.30 -11.27 -34.82
CA PRO A 620 -9.28 -10.42 -35.47
C PRO A 620 -10.10 -11.13 -36.54
N GLN A 621 -9.49 -12.07 -37.29
CA GLN A 621 -10.17 -12.84 -38.33
C GLN A 621 -11.20 -13.79 -37.72
N LEU A 622 -10.81 -14.51 -36.66
CA LEU A 622 -11.73 -15.39 -35.92
C LEU A 622 -12.87 -14.61 -35.26
N LEU A 623 -12.59 -13.45 -34.67
CA LEU A 623 -13.61 -12.59 -34.07
C LEU A 623 -14.58 -12.03 -35.12
N MET A 624 -14.08 -11.65 -36.30
CA MET A 624 -14.90 -11.13 -37.38
C MET A 624 -15.74 -12.22 -38.05
N LEU A 625 -15.18 -13.43 -38.19
CA LEU A 625 -15.93 -14.61 -38.62
C LEU A 625 -17.03 -14.97 -37.62
N TYR A 626 -16.72 -14.96 -36.32
CA TYR A 626 -17.71 -15.18 -35.27
C TYR A 626 -18.81 -14.10 -35.29
N TYR A 627 -18.46 -12.82 -35.45
CA TYR A 627 -19.42 -11.73 -35.63
C TYR A 627 -20.35 -11.97 -36.81
N LEU A 628 -19.81 -12.33 -37.98
CA LEU A 628 -20.59 -12.59 -39.20
C LEU A 628 -21.57 -13.75 -39.00
N LEU A 629 -21.09 -14.90 -38.54
CA LEU A 629 -21.91 -16.08 -38.35
C LEU A 629 -22.99 -15.85 -37.28
N HIS A 630 -22.63 -15.19 -36.17
CA HIS A 630 -23.58 -14.87 -35.12
C HIS A 630 -24.62 -13.83 -35.58
N TYR A 631 -24.22 -12.84 -36.38
CA TYR A 631 -25.14 -11.88 -36.98
C TYR A 631 -26.16 -12.56 -37.88
N GLU A 632 -25.73 -13.48 -38.74
CA GLU A 632 -26.62 -14.26 -39.61
C GLU A 632 -27.56 -15.18 -38.81
N ASP A 633 -27.06 -15.87 -37.79
CA ASP A 633 -27.86 -16.71 -36.88
C ASP A 633 -28.99 -15.90 -36.21
N VAL A 634 -28.65 -14.74 -35.64
CA VAL A 634 -29.63 -13.85 -34.98
C VAL A 634 -30.58 -13.20 -35.99
N ARG A 635 -30.11 -12.87 -37.19
CA ARG A 635 -30.93 -12.32 -38.27
C ARG A 635 -31.97 -13.33 -38.74
N LEU A 636 -31.57 -14.59 -38.95
CA LEU A 636 -32.46 -15.67 -39.37
C LEU A 636 -33.44 -16.06 -38.26
N SER A 637 -32.98 -16.18 -37.01
CA SER A 637 -33.85 -16.51 -35.88
C SER A 637 -34.88 -15.42 -35.60
N SER A 638 -34.50 -14.16 -35.82
CA SER A 638 -35.40 -13.00 -35.63
C SER A 638 -36.26 -12.64 -36.85
N ALA A 639 -36.07 -13.28 -38.00
CA ALA A 639 -36.84 -13.02 -39.24
C ALA A 639 -38.33 -13.44 -39.14
N ALA A 640 -38.71 -14.19 -38.10
CA ALA A 640 -40.10 -14.58 -37.84
C ALA A 640 -41.00 -13.44 -37.32
N GLN A 641 -40.46 -12.22 -37.09
CA GLN A 641 -41.23 -11.08 -36.59
C GLN A 641 -41.64 -10.09 -37.72
N PRO A 642 -42.95 -9.87 -37.96
CA PRO A 642 -43.47 -9.24 -39.18
C PRO A 642 -43.31 -7.70 -39.28
N THR A 643 -42.57 -7.04 -38.40
CA THR A 643 -42.52 -5.56 -38.32
C THR A 643 -41.15 -4.95 -38.62
N ARG A 644 -40.24 -5.66 -39.31
CA ARG A 644 -38.88 -5.14 -39.58
C ARG A 644 -38.68 -4.66 -41.02
N HIS A 645 -38.26 -3.40 -41.14
CA HIS A 645 -37.67 -2.85 -42.37
C HIS A 645 -36.24 -3.38 -42.57
N ARG A 646 -35.81 -3.38 -43.84
CA ARG A 646 -34.57 -3.92 -44.46
C ARG A 646 -33.34 -3.96 -43.53
N VAL A 647 -33.16 -5.07 -42.82
CA VAL A 647 -31.91 -5.43 -42.16
C VAL A 647 -30.90 -5.85 -43.24
N LYS A 648 -29.65 -5.37 -43.16
CA LYS A 648 -28.59 -5.73 -44.10
C LYS A 648 -28.34 -7.23 -44.04
N ALA A 649 -28.44 -7.91 -45.18
CA ALA A 649 -27.97 -9.29 -45.34
C ALA A 649 -26.60 -9.24 -46.00
N TYR A 650 -25.67 -10.06 -45.53
CA TYR A 650 -24.37 -10.20 -46.19
C TYR A 650 -24.53 -11.01 -47.49
N SER A 651 -23.80 -10.62 -48.54
CA SER A 651 -23.88 -11.30 -49.83
C SER A 651 -23.30 -12.72 -49.76
N GLN A 652 -23.94 -13.66 -50.47
CA GLN A 652 -23.44 -15.05 -50.54
C GLN A 652 -22.09 -15.13 -51.25
N GLU A 653 -21.87 -14.26 -52.25
CA GLU A 653 -20.58 -14.10 -52.92
C GLU A 653 -19.48 -13.73 -51.91
N PHE A 654 -19.73 -12.74 -51.06
CA PHE A 654 -18.79 -12.38 -49.99
C PHE A 654 -18.51 -13.53 -49.02
N LEU A 655 -19.54 -14.25 -48.57
CA LEU A 655 -19.37 -15.38 -47.64
C LEU A 655 -18.54 -16.52 -48.26
N SER A 656 -18.68 -16.75 -49.57
CA SER A 656 -17.92 -17.78 -50.30
C SER A 656 -16.43 -17.45 -50.44
N GLU A 657 -16.06 -16.17 -50.41
CA GLU A 657 -14.65 -15.75 -50.52
C GLU A 657 -13.85 -15.92 -49.21
N LEU A 658 -14.53 -16.17 -48.08
CA LEU A 658 -13.86 -16.24 -46.78
C LEU A 658 -13.19 -17.62 -46.59
N PRO A 659 -11.94 -17.68 -46.10
CA PRO A 659 -11.21 -18.93 -45.85
C PRO A 659 -11.70 -19.60 -44.54
N ILE A 660 -12.98 -19.92 -44.44
CA ILE A 660 -13.62 -20.32 -43.18
C ILE A 660 -12.99 -21.61 -42.62
N LYS A 661 -12.75 -22.61 -43.47
CA LYS A 661 -12.16 -23.92 -43.10
C LYS A 661 -10.72 -23.76 -42.57
N TYR A 662 -9.92 -22.89 -43.20
CA TYR A 662 -8.56 -22.55 -42.75
C TYR A 662 -8.54 -22.04 -41.31
N LEU A 663 -9.38 -21.04 -41.04
CA LEU A 663 -9.38 -20.33 -39.77
C LEU A 663 -9.80 -21.26 -38.65
N LEU A 664 -10.75 -22.14 -38.93
CA LEU A 664 -11.23 -23.13 -37.98
C LEU A 664 -10.17 -24.19 -37.67
N GLN A 665 -9.46 -24.72 -38.68
CA GLN A 665 -8.34 -25.64 -38.47
C GLN A 665 -7.22 -24.97 -37.66
N GLN A 666 -6.91 -23.71 -37.93
CA GLN A 666 -5.88 -22.99 -37.18
C GLN A 666 -6.32 -22.70 -35.74
N ALA A 667 -7.59 -22.40 -35.52
CA ALA A 667 -8.16 -22.26 -34.17
C ALA A 667 -8.15 -23.59 -33.40
N GLN A 668 -8.40 -24.72 -34.07
CA GLN A 668 -8.32 -26.07 -33.50
C GLN A 668 -6.88 -26.43 -33.09
N LYS A 669 -5.88 -26.08 -33.92
CA LYS A 669 -4.46 -26.28 -33.60
C LYS A 669 -4.02 -25.48 -32.37
N ASP A 670 -4.57 -24.29 -32.16
CA ASP A 670 -4.31 -23.41 -31.01
C ASP A 670 -5.49 -23.35 -30.03
N GLN A 671 -5.98 -24.54 -29.62
CA GLN A 671 -7.16 -24.67 -28.77
C GLN A 671 -7.05 -23.95 -27.42
N ALA A 672 -5.84 -23.88 -26.84
CA ALA A 672 -5.60 -23.21 -25.56
C ALA A 672 -5.93 -21.71 -25.63
N SER A 673 -5.55 -21.06 -26.73
CA SER A 673 -5.73 -19.61 -26.93
C SER A 673 -7.14 -19.22 -27.37
N TYR A 674 -7.87 -20.13 -28.05
CA TYR A 674 -9.16 -19.83 -28.70
C TYR A 674 -10.35 -20.66 -28.19
N SER A 675 -10.19 -21.43 -27.11
CA SER A 675 -11.25 -22.25 -26.50
C SER A 675 -12.58 -21.52 -26.27
N GLY A 676 -12.54 -20.24 -25.90
CA GLY A 676 -13.72 -19.42 -25.62
C GLY A 676 -14.59 -19.08 -26.83
N ILE A 677 -14.09 -19.23 -28.07
CA ILE A 677 -14.85 -18.93 -29.30
C ILE A 677 -15.03 -20.17 -30.20
N PHE A 678 -14.10 -21.13 -30.13
CA PHE A 678 -14.05 -22.29 -31.03
C PHE A 678 -15.35 -23.11 -31.03
N SER A 679 -15.87 -23.45 -29.84
CA SER A 679 -17.09 -24.26 -29.70
C SER A 679 -18.32 -23.55 -30.29
N SER A 680 -18.46 -22.25 -30.03
CA SER A 680 -19.52 -21.42 -30.58
C SER A 680 -19.41 -21.28 -32.10
N LEU A 681 -18.19 -21.13 -32.62
CA LEU A 681 -17.93 -20.99 -34.05
C LEU A 681 -18.21 -22.30 -34.80
N LEU A 682 -17.78 -23.44 -34.26
CA LEU A 682 -18.08 -24.76 -34.82
C LEU A 682 -19.58 -25.04 -34.84
N ARG A 683 -20.30 -24.69 -33.77
CA ARG A 683 -21.77 -24.81 -33.71
C ARG A 683 -22.44 -23.98 -34.80
N LEU A 684 -22.05 -22.71 -34.95
CA LEU A 684 -22.59 -21.82 -35.97
C LEU A 684 -22.24 -22.29 -37.39
N LEU A 685 -21.07 -22.90 -37.58
CA LEU A 685 -20.65 -23.42 -38.87
C LEU A 685 -21.45 -24.67 -39.26
N ALA A 686 -21.69 -25.57 -38.31
CA ALA A 686 -22.52 -26.75 -38.55
C ALA A 686 -23.97 -26.37 -38.94
N THR A 687 -24.48 -25.23 -38.48
CA THR A 687 -25.81 -24.74 -38.85
C THR A 687 -25.85 -24.00 -40.18
N HIS A 688 -24.88 -23.11 -40.46
CA HIS A 688 -24.90 -22.26 -41.66
C HIS A 688 -24.17 -22.86 -42.87
N PHE A 689 -23.13 -23.66 -42.65
CA PHE A 689 -22.30 -24.26 -43.70
C PHE A 689 -22.11 -25.77 -43.45
N PRO A 690 -23.18 -26.58 -43.46
CA PRO A 690 -23.09 -28.02 -43.19
C PRO A 690 -22.18 -28.76 -44.18
N HIS A 691 -22.04 -28.26 -45.41
CA HIS A 691 -21.15 -28.79 -46.44
C HIS A 691 -19.66 -28.65 -46.09
N LEU A 692 -19.29 -27.72 -45.20
CA LEU A 692 -17.91 -27.58 -44.70
C LEU A 692 -17.62 -28.50 -43.50
N CYS A 693 -18.64 -29.14 -42.93
CA CYS A 693 -18.56 -30.04 -41.76
C CYS A 693 -18.60 -31.53 -42.13
N LEU A 694 -18.27 -31.90 -43.37
CA LEU A 694 -18.21 -33.31 -43.76
C LEU A 694 -17.11 -34.03 -42.98
N VAL A 695 -17.43 -35.20 -42.41
CA VAL A 695 -16.49 -35.93 -41.54
C VAL A 695 -15.22 -36.33 -42.29
N ASP A 696 -15.36 -36.71 -43.56
CA ASP A 696 -14.25 -37.15 -44.43
C ASP A 696 -13.22 -36.04 -44.70
N ASP A 697 -13.67 -34.78 -44.66
CA ASP A 697 -12.85 -33.59 -44.89
C ASP A 697 -12.03 -33.16 -43.65
N TRP A 698 -12.45 -33.64 -42.47
CA TRP A 698 -11.88 -33.29 -41.17
C TRP A 698 -11.05 -34.40 -40.56
N MET A 699 -11.23 -35.63 -41.06
CA MET A 699 -10.32 -36.73 -40.79
C MET A 699 -8.99 -36.39 -41.47
N GLU A 700 -7.95 -36.11 -40.68
CA GLU A 700 -6.58 -36.09 -41.20
C GLU A 700 -6.34 -37.44 -41.88
N ARG A 701 -6.37 -37.47 -43.22
CA ARG A 701 -5.85 -38.61 -43.96
C ARG A 701 -4.38 -38.64 -43.56
N GLN A 702 -4.03 -39.54 -42.63
CA GLN A 702 -2.64 -39.88 -42.36
C GLN A 702 -1.99 -40.01 -43.73
N SER A 703 -1.03 -39.14 -44.01
CA SER A 703 -0.31 -39.10 -45.27
C SER A 703 0.37 -40.45 -45.42
N HIS A 704 -0.37 -41.40 -46.00
CA HIS A 704 0.13 -42.73 -46.30
C HIS A 704 1.16 -42.51 -47.38
N SER A 705 2.41 -42.30 -46.97
CA SER A 705 3.66 -42.88 -47.48
C SER A 705 3.90 -42.95 -49.00
N ILE A 706 3.11 -42.29 -49.84
CA ILE A 706 3.27 -42.31 -51.30
C ILE A 706 4.33 -41.29 -51.74
N GLY A 707 4.45 -40.13 -51.07
CA GLY A 707 5.51 -39.14 -51.34
C GLY A 707 6.93 -39.66 -51.04
N MET A 708 7.06 -40.60 -50.09
CA MET A 708 8.34 -41.20 -49.71
C MET A 708 8.96 -42.13 -50.75
N LEU A 709 8.20 -42.62 -51.74
CA LEU A 709 8.72 -43.59 -52.71
C LEU A 709 9.52 -42.93 -53.84
N TYR A 710 9.43 -41.61 -54.00
CA TYR A 710 10.08 -40.87 -55.10
C TYR A 710 10.74 -39.57 -54.66
N ALA A 711 10.87 -39.32 -53.35
CA ALA A 711 11.81 -38.33 -52.84
C ALA A 711 13.22 -38.77 -53.28
N GLY A 712 13.75 -38.10 -54.31
CA GLY A 712 15.12 -38.28 -54.77
C GLY A 712 16.09 -38.18 -53.59
N GLY A 713 17.20 -38.92 -53.69
CA GLY A 713 18.26 -38.91 -52.67
C GLY A 713 18.73 -37.48 -52.33
N PRO A 714 19.45 -37.31 -51.21
CA PRO A 714 19.72 -36.02 -50.55
C PRO A 714 20.59 -34.99 -51.33
N ASP A 715 20.74 -35.14 -52.65
CA ASP A 715 21.62 -34.32 -53.50
C ASP A 715 20.93 -33.68 -54.74
N GLU A 716 19.61 -33.79 -54.90
CA GLU A 716 18.92 -33.03 -55.97
C GLU A 716 18.53 -31.61 -55.49
N LYS A 717 19.07 -30.61 -56.19
CA LYS A 717 18.76 -29.19 -56.02
C LYS A 717 17.24 -29.00 -55.88
N HIS A 718 16.77 -28.58 -54.71
CA HIS A 718 15.39 -28.12 -54.53
C HIS A 718 15.07 -27.10 -55.63
N LEU A 719 14.20 -27.47 -56.56
CA LEU A 719 13.66 -26.56 -57.57
C LEU A 719 13.02 -25.39 -56.83
N THR A 720 13.44 -24.16 -57.15
CA THR A 720 12.74 -22.96 -56.68
C THR A 720 11.36 -22.95 -57.32
N LEU A 721 10.33 -23.22 -56.52
CA LEU A 721 8.93 -23.20 -56.93
C LEU A 721 8.52 -21.74 -57.19
N THR A 722 8.51 -21.37 -58.47
CA THR A 722 7.94 -20.11 -58.97
C THR A 722 6.72 -20.42 -59.82
N GLU A 723 5.80 -19.47 -59.93
CA GLU A 723 4.56 -19.62 -60.73
C GLU A 723 4.88 -20.09 -62.17
N GLU A 724 5.92 -19.51 -62.79
CA GLU A 724 6.40 -19.86 -64.13
C GLU A 724 6.97 -21.29 -64.21
N ASN A 725 7.70 -21.75 -63.19
CA ASN A 725 8.26 -23.10 -63.16
C ASN A 725 7.17 -24.17 -62.96
N ILE A 726 6.14 -23.85 -62.18
CA ILE A 726 4.98 -24.72 -61.95
C ILE A 726 4.14 -24.78 -63.24
N GLU A 727 3.86 -23.64 -63.87
CA GLU A 727 3.13 -23.60 -65.14
C GLU A 727 3.87 -24.38 -66.24
N HIS A 728 5.18 -24.19 -66.36
CA HIS A 728 6.00 -24.94 -67.30
C HIS A 728 6.01 -26.45 -66.98
N GLY A 729 6.21 -26.82 -65.71
CA GLY A 729 6.24 -28.21 -65.26
C GLY A 729 4.92 -28.95 -65.48
N LEU A 730 3.79 -28.27 -65.27
CA LEU A 730 2.45 -28.81 -65.52
C LEU A 730 2.13 -28.86 -67.02
N SER A 731 2.62 -27.91 -67.83
CA SER A 731 2.43 -27.96 -69.29
C SER A 731 3.11 -29.16 -69.96
N MET A 732 4.12 -29.76 -69.32
CA MET A 732 4.89 -30.89 -69.83
C MET A 732 4.34 -32.27 -69.42
N MET A 733 3.14 -32.35 -68.83
CA MET A 733 2.52 -33.58 -68.30
C MET A 733 2.48 -34.76 -69.30
N THR A 734 2.32 -34.49 -70.59
CA THR A 734 2.21 -35.50 -71.64
C THR A 734 3.54 -35.81 -72.32
N VAL A 735 4.52 -34.90 -72.25
CA VAL A 735 5.80 -34.98 -72.97
C VAL A 735 6.92 -35.49 -72.06
N CYS A 736 6.96 -35.04 -70.80
CA CYS A 736 7.97 -35.46 -69.81
C CYS A 736 7.32 -35.69 -68.42
N PRO A 737 6.62 -36.83 -68.24
CA PRO A 737 5.92 -37.16 -67.01
C PRO A 737 6.79 -37.10 -65.74
N SER A 738 8.07 -37.48 -65.82
CA SER A 738 8.98 -37.47 -64.67
C SER A 738 9.24 -36.07 -64.11
N HIS A 739 9.31 -35.05 -64.98
CA HIS A 739 9.52 -33.67 -64.56
C HIS A 739 8.29 -33.11 -63.84
N THR A 740 7.09 -33.37 -64.37
CA THR A 740 5.84 -33.02 -63.67
C THR A 740 5.70 -33.78 -62.35
N GLY A 741 6.10 -35.06 -62.31
CA GLY A 741 6.11 -35.85 -61.08
C GLY A 741 6.99 -35.26 -59.98
N GLN A 742 8.18 -34.73 -60.32
CA GLN A 742 9.06 -34.02 -59.38
C GLN A 742 8.46 -32.69 -58.90
N VAL A 743 7.85 -31.92 -59.81
CA VAL A 743 7.18 -30.66 -59.45
C VAL A 743 6.00 -30.91 -58.51
N LEU A 744 5.15 -31.89 -58.81
CA LEU A 744 4.01 -32.29 -57.96
C LEU A 744 4.48 -32.88 -56.63
N GLY A 745 5.55 -33.68 -56.61
CA GLY A 745 6.16 -34.17 -55.38
C GLY A 745 6.61 -33.04 -54.46
N ASN A 746 7.32 -32.05 -55.01
CA ASN A 746 7.75 -30.87 -54.27
C ASN A 746 6.58 -29.98 -53.81
N LEU A 747 5.48 -29.92 -54.58
CA LEU A 747 4.25 -29.23 -54.18
C LEU A 747 3.53 -29.94 -53.03
N LEU A 748 3.50 -31.27 -53.03
CA LEU A 748 2.90 -32.07 -51.96
C LEU A 748 3.66 -31.96 -50.63
N ASP A 749 4.95 -31.62 -50.68
CA ASP A 749 5.78 -31.35 -49.50
C ASP A 749 5.57 -29.93 -48.92
N LEU A 750 4.87 -29.03 -49.63
CA LEU A 750 4.55 -27.70 -49.12
C LEU A 750 3.40 -27.73 -48.10
N PRO A 751 3.40 -26.84 -47.09
CA PRO A 751 2.24 -26.65 -46.24
C PRO A 751 1.05 -26.09 -47.04
N PRO A 752 -0.21 -26.45 -46.73
CA PRO A 752 -1.39 -26.03 -47.48
C PRO A 752 -1.54 -24.50 -47.66
N SER A 753 -1.02 -23.71 -46.72
CA SER A 753 -1.02 -22.24 -46.78
C SER A 753 -0.17 -21.68 -47.92
N ASP A 754 0.93 -22.35 -48.27
CA ASP A 754 1.84 -21.91 -49.33
C ASP A 754 1.42 -22.52 -50.70
N LEU A 755 0.62 -23.59 -50.69
CA LEU A 755 0.01 -24.19 -51.88
C LEU A 755 -1.05 -23.26 -52.51
N TRP A 756 -1.79 -22.51 -51.67
CA TRP A 756 -2.87 -21.61 -52.09
C TRP A 756 -2.45 -20.56 -53.13
N GLU A 757 -1.22 -20.04 -53.05
CA GLU A 757 -0.70 -19.07 -54.03
C GLU A 757 -0.63 -19.66 -55.45
N PHE A 758 -0.50 -20.98 -55.57
CA PHE A 758 -0.37 -21.69 -56.84
C PHE A 758 -1.66 -22.38 -57.30
N ALA A 759 -2.73 -22.39 -56.48
CA ALA A 759 -4.01 -23.01 -56.80
C ALA A 759 -4.60 -22.56 -58.17
N PRO A 760 -4.57 -21.28 -58.58
CA PRO A 760 -5.07 -20.87 -59.89
C PRO A 760 -4.32 -21.53 -61.07
N VAL A 761 -3.01 -21.71 -60.93
CA VAL A 761 -2.16 -22.34 -61.95
C VAL A 761 -2.43 -23.84 -62.03
N ILE A 762 -2.53 -24.50 -60.88
CA ILE A 762 -2.89 -25.93 -60.80
C ILE A 762 -4.26 -26.14 -61.46
N MET A 763 -5.26 -25.33 -61.13
CA MET A 763 -6.62 -25.43 -61.68
C MET A 763 -6.67 -25.24 -63.20
N LYS A 764 -5.82 -24.38 -63.78
CA LYS A 764 -5.72 -24.17 -65.24
C LYS A 764 -5.34 -25.46 -65.98
N HIS A 765 -4.51 -26.29 -65.37
CA HIS A 765 -3.99 -27.53 -65.96
C HIS A 765 -4.81 -28.79 -65.61
N PHE A 766 -5.88 -28.65 -64.82
CA PHE A 766 -6.73 -29.77 -64.39
C PHE A 766 -7.25 -30.64 -65.55
N ARG A 767 -7.73 -30.01 -66.63
CA ARG A 767 -8.23 -30.75 -67.80
C ARG A 767 -7.14 -31.52 -68.54
N GLN A 768 -5.90 -31.03 -68.52
CA GLN A 768 -4.77 -31.69 -69.17
C GLN A 768 -4.28 -32.90 -68.39
N ALA A 769 -4.40 -32.88 -67.05
CA ALA A 769 -4.06 -34.01 -66.21
C ALA A 769 -4.94 -35.26 -66.49
N LEU A 770 -6.18 -35.05 -66.94
CA LEU A 770 -7.15 -36.11 -67.24
C LEU A 770 -6.99 -36.77 -68.63
N ASP A 771 -6.00 -36.36 -69.42
CA ASP A 771 -5.73 -36.94 -70.74
C ASP A 771 -5.27 -38.41 -70.61
N GLN A 772 -5.67 -39.27 -71.57
CA GLN A 772 -5.32 -40.70 -71.60
C GLN A 772 -3.81 -40.95 -71.73
N SER A 773 -3.06 -39.96 -72.24
CA SER A 773 -1.62 -40.01 -72.38
C SER A 773 -0.85 -39.73 -71.07
N VAL A 774 -1.53 -39.26 -70.02
CA VAL A 774 -0.90 -38.95 -68.73
C VAL A 774 -0.86 -40.20 -67.85
N PRO A 775 0.32 -40.56 -67.29
CA PRO A 775 0.43 -41.70 -66.37
C PRO A 775 -0.43 -41.55 -65.11
N ARG A 776 -1.02 -42.67 -64.66
CA ARG A 776 -1.91 -42.73 -63.49
C ARG A 776 -1.28 -42.18 -62.20
N TYR A 777 0.04 -42.27 -62.03
CA TYR A 777 0.71 -41.74 -60.83
C TYR A 777 0.73 -40.20 -60.82
N ILE A 778 0.80 -39.55 -61.99
CA ILE A 778 0.68 -38.10 -62.10
C ILE A 778 -0.75 -37.66 -61.83
N GLN A 779 -1.72 -38.38 -62.39
CA GLN A 779 -3.14 -38.16 -62.08
C GLN A 779 -3.41 -38.30 -60.57
N GLY A 780 -2.86 -39.33 -59.93
CA GLY A 780 -2.93 -39.51 -58.48
C GLY A 780 -2.31 -38.33 -57.73
N ASN A 781 -1.05 -37.98 -58.01
CA ASN A 781 -0.36 -36.88 -57.32
C ASN A 781 -1.00 -35.51 -57.57
N PHE A 782 -1.57 -35.30 -58.75
CA PHE A 782 -2.30 -34.08 -59.10
C PHE A 782 -3.62 -33.98 -58.34
N ILE A 783 -4.37 -35.08 -58.21
CA ILE A 783 -5.58 -35.16 -57.38
C ILE A 783 -5.22 -34.92 -55.91
N PHE A 784 -4.16 -35.55 -55.39
CA PHE A 784 -3.72 -35.31 -54.01
C PHE A 784 -3.28 -33.87 -53.77
N SER A 785 -2.62 -33.23 -54.74
CA SER A 785 -2.24 -31.81 -54.64
C SER A 785 -3.49 -30.92 -54.64
N ALA A 786 -4.47 -31.20 -55.50
CA ALA A 786 -5.73 -30.47 -55.57
C ALA A 786 -6.67 -30.76 -54.38
N GLU A 787 -6.57 -31.92 -53.72
CA GLU A 787 -7.30 -32.25 -52.48
C GLU A 787 -6.63 -31.66 -51.24
N ASN A 788 -5.29 -31.51 -51.24
CA ASN A 788 -4.57 -30.79 -50.18
C ASN A 788 -4.86 -29.28 -50.19
N ASP A 789 -5.31 -28.73 -51.31
CA ASP A 789 -5.97 -27.42 -51.43
C ASP A 789 -7.36 -27.41 -50.75
N ASN A 790 -7.48 -28.01 -49.55
CA ASN A 790 -8.69 -28.08 -48.71
C ASN A 790 -9.09 -26.71 -48.10
N LEU A 791 -8.84 -25.65 -48.86
CA LEU A 791 -9.30 -24.28 -48.77
C LEU A 791 -10.28 -24.10 -49.94
N ASN A 792 -11.57 -24.30 -49.69
CA ASN A 792 -12.59 -24.35 -50.75
C ASN A 792 -12.48 -23.23 -51.79
N ILE A 793 -12.51 -23.64 -53.06
CA ILE A 793 -13.35 -23.01 -54.09
C ILE A 793 -14.80 -23.44 -53.85
#